data_AF-A0A3B3R0D6-F1
#
_entry.id   AF-A0A3B3R0D6-F1
#
_cell.length_a   1.000
_cell.length_b   1.000
_cell.length_c   1.000
_cell.angle_alpha   90.00
_cell.angle_beta   90.00
_cell.angle_gamma   90.00
#
_symmetry.space_group_name_H-M   'P 1'
#
loop_
_entity.id
_entity.type
_entity.pdbx_description
1 polymer ?
#
loop_
_entity_poly.entity_id
_entity_poly.type
_entity_poly.pdbx_seq_one_letter_code
_entity_poly.pdbx_strand_id
1 'polypeptide(L)'
;MKDHRSLVRQAVALLDTFQPEEGSLQAFVDHASKALRDLEDSEQNFVLEVISGCVEHRKLLDVVVNTFYHRTGKGFLQADRNQFMVICFLATFLLEDLGLRCFSKIVKSLDAVKMHKFLSFFFNVNNLSTWIQGEWSQIYDAPYVEKSWIAPLLRWQPEVEGIITQLASKAAGGIQPKKASQKITEPKEFALTKPKPRTLPKPEPIPQQERHRPKVLLDANTQQFHCVNPEKSQRTKKLLSQIQEERDAQLQFNSLFSSGTPSSHKTDSPPIRLNTTAILREGALYNRQVEEETRRMVALLSGGGEPSSFLRWQNEVLQQDLQEEVALLDRRRIEGLISHEEAALARVRVMESNQQRALLKREETAELMRRYAEKRLQEEQEMRELVEQVVEGHKNAKEAKAKLWAYKQRIAEEVSEQSRHLLRQALERAQADLARRLELISQIRAMESVPVIRHKFVDDTETAGHALLGEMSLAELRERLAVLREAQSREQEEKKERLQVEKQNRQQWLQGQLDFISQQRAALGEEAKRKQLEKKTRQKPYLGASDDQQLLELQRKLEDKRQERQRHRQAEDARAKAYGQAAAQALLGWNQQRQWSEEHHWEELESSLERQVQCEASASGSLSLFRGPEKPPSSFPRPIKGSG
;
A
#
# COMPACT_ATOMS: atom_id res chain seq x y z
N MET A 1 39.80 5.66 -21.38
CA MET A 1 38.45 6.28 -21.35
C MET A 1 37.35 5.22 -21.19
N LYS A 2 37.30 4.57 -20.03
CA LYS A 2 36.24 3.68 -19.53
C LYS A 2 34.97 4.48 -19.21
N ASP A 3 33.86 3.78 -18.97
CA ASP A 3 32.62 4.39 -18.47
C ASP A 3 32.91 5.23 -17.21
N HIS A 4 32.56 6.51 -17.18
CA HIS A 4 32.81 7.34 -15.99
C HIS A 4 32.09 6.78 -14.74
N ARG A 5 31.07 5.94 -14.96
CA ARG A 5 30.39 5.11 -13.96
C ARG A 5 31.32 4.14 -13.23
N SER A 6 32.31 3.54 -13.90
CA SER A 6 33.26 2.62 -13.25
C SER A 6 34.27 3.38 -12.40
N LEU A 7 34.76 4.53 -12.88
CA LEU A 7 35.69 5.39 -12.15
C LEU A 7 35.06 5.90 -10.84
N VAL A 8 33.83 6.42 -10.89
CA VAL A 8 33.11 6.84 -9.67
C VAL A 8 32.80 5.66 -8.74
N ARG A 9 32.51 4.47 -9.26
CA ARG A 9 32.36 3.26 -8.43
C ARG A 9 33.65 2.82 -7.75
N GLN A 10 34.80 2.95 -8.43
CA GLN A 10 36.11 2.66 -7.86
C GLN A 10 36.48 3.67 -6.77
N ALA A 11 36.20 4.97 -6.99
CA ALA A 11 36.36 6.01 -5.97
C ALA A 11 35.50 5.73 -4.72
N VAL A 12 34.22 5.39 -4.89
CA VAL A 12 33.33 5.02 -3.78
C VAL A 12 33.83 3.77 -3.04
N ALA A 13 34.17 2.69 -3.76
CA ALA A 13 34.63 1.45 -3.14
C ALA A 13 35.95 1.61 -2.36
N LEU A 14 36.85 2.50 -2.79
CA LEU A 14 38.06 2.83 -2.04
C LEU A 14 37.75 3.68 -0.80
N LEU A 15 36.83 4.65 -0.90
CA LEU A 15 36.34 5.41 0.27
C LEU A 15 35.58 4.55 1.28
N ASP A 16 34.91 3.46 0.83
CA ASP A 16 34.27 2.47 1.71
C ASP A 16 35.29 1.70 2.55
N THR A 17 36.55 1.58 2.09
CA THR A 17 37.65 0.98 2.85
C THR A 17 38.41 1.96 3.77
N PHE A 18 38.08 3.25 3.75
CA PHE A 18 38.85 4.27 4.49
C PHE A 18 38.42 4.41 5.95
N GLN A 19 39.22 3.87 6.87
CA GLN A 19 39.07 4.06 8.32
C GLN A 19 39.84 5.31 8.78
N PRO A 20 39.16 6.38 9.28
CA PRO A 20 39.81 7.65 9.61
C PRO A 20 40.65 7.62 10.90
N GLU A 21 40.63 6.53 11.66
CA GLU A 21 41.40 6.36 12.92
C GLU A 21 42.66 5.50 12.75
N GLU A 22 42.85 4.81 11.61
CA GLU A 22 43.89 3.78 11.45
C GLU A 22 45.14 4.21 10.65
N GLY A 23 45.12 5.33 9.93
CA GLY A 23 46.23 5.71 9.05
C GLY A 23 46.24 7.16 8.55
N SER A 24 47.37 7.57 7.99
CA SER A 24 47.52 8.89 7.37
C SER A 24 46.93 8.93 5.96
N LEU A 25 46.48 10.11 5.53
CA LEU A 25 45.95 10.33 4.18
C LEU A 25 46.92 9.86 3.10
N GLN A 26 48.22 10.17 3.24
CA GLN A 26 49.24 9.73 2.29
C GLN A 26 49.33 8.21 2.19
N ALA A 27 49.32 7.49 3.31
CA ALA A 27 49.37 6.02 3.30
C ALA A 27 48.13 5.39 2.63
N PHE A 28 46.96 6.03 2.76
CA PHE A 28 45.74 5.62 2.07
C PHE A 28 45.79 5.91 0.56
N VAL A 29 46.29 7.09 0.14
CA VAL A 29 46.50 7.43 -1.28
C VAL A 29 47.55 6.50 -1.91
N ASP A 30 48.62 6.16 -1.19
CA ASP A 30 49.66 5.20 -1.59
C ASP A 30 49.14 3.75 -1.61
N HIS A 31 48.02 3.45 -0.97
CA HIS A 31 47.33 2.15 -1.09
C HIS A 31 46.36 2.15 -2.28
N ALA A 32 45.56 3.20 -2.42
CA ALA A 32 44.65 3.41 -3.56
C ALA A 32 45.42 3.39 -4.90
N SER A 33 46.57 4.05 -4.99
CA SER A 33 47.39 4.07 -6.21
C SER A 33 47.98 2.69 -6.58
N LYS A 34 48.16 1.80 -5.60
CA LYS A 34 48.54 0.39 -5.84
C LYS A 34 47.36 -0.45 -6.33
N ALA A 35 46.15 -0.17 -5.84
CA ALA A 35 44.92 -0.83 -6.27
C ALA A 35 44.39 -0.37 -7.64
N LEU A 36 44.87 0.78 -8.14
CA LEU A 36 44.41 1.41 -9.39
C LEU A 36 45.36 1.20 -10.59
N ARG A 37 46.40 0.35 -10.47
CA ARG A 37 47.45 0.13 -11.47
C ARG A 37 46.98 -0.38 -12.85
N ASP A 38 45.75 -0.88 -12.97
CA ASP A 38 45.16 -1.40 -14.21
C ASP A 38 44.31 -0.33 -14.97
N LEU A 39 44.60 0.95 -14.75
CA LEU A 39 43.94 2.12 -15.35
C LEU A 39 44.92 2.92 -16.22
N GLU A 40 44.36 3.74 -17.12
CA GLU A 40 45.13 4.79 -17.80
C GLU A 40 45.55 5.86 -16.76
N ASP A 41 46.76 6.44 -16.85
CA ASP A 41 47.27 7.40 -15.86
C ASP A 41 46.29 8.56 -15.57
N SER A 42 45.58 9.03 -16.60
CA SER A 42 44.55 10.06 -16.50
C SER A 42 43.29 9.61 -15.74
N GLU A 43 42.90 8.34 -15.87
CA GLU A 43 41.80 7.74 -15.11
C GLU A 43 42.20 7.48 -13.66
N GLN A 44 43.44 7.04 -13.44
CA GLN A 44 44.00 6.84 -12.11
C GLN A 44 44.11 8.17 -11.35
N ASN A 45 44.66 9.21 -11.96
CA ASN A 45 44.80 10.53 -11.34
C ASN A 45 43.44 11.14 -10.96
N PHE A 46 42.43 11.07 -11.85
CA PHE A 46 41.07 11.53 -11.54
C PHE A 46 40.45 10.77 -10.35
N VAL A 47 40.62 9.45 -10.27
CA VAL A 47 40.11 8.67 -9.13
C VAL A 47 40.86 9.02 -7.84
N LEU A 48 42.17 9.22 -7.88
CA LEU A 48 42.97 9.61 -6.71
C LEU A 48 42.61 11.02 -6.20
N GLU A 49 42.45 12.00 -7.10
CA GLU A 49 42.03 13.37 -6.80
C GLU A 49 40.64 13.42 -6.14
N VAL A 50 39.68 12.66 -6.68
CA VAL A 50 38.33 12.53 -6.10
C VAL A 50 38.39 11.88 -4.71
N ILE A 51 39.25 10.89 -4.50
CA ILE A 51 39.41 10.23 -3.20
C ILE A 51 40.07 11.16 -2.17
N SER A 52 41.20 11.81 -2.51
CA SER A 52 41.91 12.68 -1.58
C SER A 52 41.08 13.88 -1.18
N GLY A 53 40.47 14.57 -2.16
CA GLY A 53 39.59 15.71 -1.91
C GLY A 53 38.33 15.36 -1.09
N CYS A 54 37.78 14.15 -1.26
CA CYS A 54 36.69 13.65 -0.41
C CYS A 54 37.10 13.41 1.05
N VAL A 55 38.37 13.10 1.32
CA VAL A 55 38.91 12.92 2.69
C VAL A 55 39.36 14.26 3.29
N GLU A 56 40.02 15.11 2.52
CA GLU A 56 40.49 16.44 2.95
C GLU A 56 39.32 17.36 3.31
N HIS A 57 38.34 17.51 2.40
CA HIS A 57 37.15 18.33 2.63
C HIS A 57 36.02 17.57 3.33
N ARG A 58 36.30 16.39 3.94
CA ARG A 58 35.30 15.51 4.55
C ARG A 58 34.35 16.23 5.50
N LYS A 59 34.85 17.14 6.35
CA LYS A 59 34.03 17.93 7.29
C LYS A 59 32.97 18.79 6.59
N LEU A 60 33.34 19.42 5.47
CA LEU A 60 32.47 20.29 4.66
C LEU A 60 31.41 19.47 3.90
N LEU A 61 31.82 18.32 3.35
CA LEU A 61 30.94 17.41 2.63
C LEU A 61 29.97 16.68 3.58
N ASP A 62 30.44 16.27 4.77
CA ASP A 62 29.65 15.61 5.81
C ASP A 62 28.49 16.49 6.31
N VAL A 63 28.64 17.82 6.36
CA VAL A 63 27.55 18.77 6.66
C VAL A 63 26.37 18.58 5.69
N VAL A 64 26.64 18.64 4.37
CA VAL A 64 25.62 18.48 3.32
C VAL A 64 25.04 17.07 3.33
N VAL A 65 25.87 16.03 3.44
CA VAL A 65 25.40 14.64 3.35
C VAL A 65 24.64 14.22 4.60
N ASN A 66 25.06 14.59 5.81
CA ASN A 66 24.30 14.32 7.04
C ASN A 66 22.91 14.94 7.00
N THR A 67 22.81 16.21 6.64
CA THR A 67 21.51 16.90 6.57
C THR A 67 20.65 16.45 5.41
N PHE A 68 21.23 16.02 4.30
CA PHE A 68 20.49 15.28 3.27
C PHE A 68 19.82 14.05 3.87
N TYR A 69 20.55 13.17 4.55
CA TYR A 69 19.97 11.99 5.22
C TYR A 69 18.90 12.36 6.27
N HIS A 70 19.13 13.40 7.09
CA HIS A 70 18.15 13.84 8.09
C HIS A 70 16.88 14.47 7.51
N ARG A 71 16.96 15.21 6.39
CA ARG A 71 15.82 15.95 5.80
C ARG A 71 15.11 15.16 4.69
N THR A 72 15.83 14.65 3.71
CA THR A 72 15.29 14.18 2.42
C THR A 72 15.66 12.72 2.10
N GLY A 73 16.78 12.24 2.65
CA GLY A 73 17.43 10.96 2.34
C GLY A 73 17.11 9.81 3.29
N LYS A 74 16.15 9.97 4.22
CA LYS A 74 15.79 8.97 5.26
C LYS A 74 15.50 7.54 4.74
N GLY A 75 15.21 7.38 3.45
CA GLY A 75 14.95 6.08 2.79
C GLY A 75 16.09 5.56 1.91
N PHE A 76 17.29 6.15 1.96
CA PHE A 76 18.49 5.63 1.28
C PHE A 76 19.41 4.88 2.24
N LEU A 77 20.24 4.00 1.71
CA LEU A 77 21.12 3.15 2.53
C LEU A 77 22.35 3.94 3.00
N GLN A 78 22.91 3.59 4.15
CA GLN A 78 24.17 4.16 4.62
C GLN A 78 25.35 3.85 3.67
N ALA A 79 25.28 2.71 2.96
CA ALA A 79 26.24 2.36 1.89
C ALA A 79 26.21 3.33 0.70
N ASP A 80 25.13 4.10 0.51
CA ASP A 80 25.07 5.14 -0.52
C ASP A 80 25.83 6.42 -0.11
N ARG A 81 26.26 6.53 1.15
CA ARG A 81 26.83 7.77 1.71
C ARG A 81 28.04 8.25 0.91
N ASN A 82 29.00 7.36 0.65
CA ASN A 82 30.22 7.72 -0.06
C ASN A 82 29.92 8.06 -1.54
N GLN A 83 28.87 7.50 -2.14
CA GLN A 83 28.37 7.94 -3.44
C GLN A 83 27.85 9.39 -3.41
N PHE A 84 27.13 9.78 -2.35
CA PHE A 84 26.69 11.17 -2.17
C PHE A 84 27.85 12.12 -1.83
N MET A 85 28.85 11.68 -1.05
CA MET A 85 30.07 12.46 -0.78
C MET A 85 30.84 12.77 -2.06
N VAL A 86 31.10 11.75 -2.90
CA VAL A 86 31.79 11.92 -4.20
C VAL A 86 31.03 12.83 -5.14
N ILE A 87 29.69 12.73 -5.21
CA ILE A 87 28.87 13.61 -6.06
C ILE A 87 28.76 15.03 -5.50
N CYS A 88 28.83 15.20 -4.17
CA CYS A 88 28.98 16.51 -3.55
C CYS A 88 30.32 17.16 -3.94
N PHE A 89 31.44 16.44 -3.74
CA PHE A 89 32.78 16.90 -4.10
C PHE A 89 32.92 17.27 -5.59
N LEU A 90 32.42 16.40 -6.48
CA LEU A 90 32.39 16.65 -7.93
C LEU A 90 31.52 17.86 -8.32
N ALA A 91 30.55 18.24 -7.48
CA ALA A 91 29.69 19.40 -7.70
C ALA A 91 30.25 20.70 -7.08
N THR A 92 31.01 20.61 -5.98
CA THR A 92 31.57 21.78 -5.27
C THR A 92 32.94 22.22 -5.76
N PHE A 93 33.83 21.29 -6.09
CA PHE A 93 35.22 21.59 -6.44
C PHE A 93 35.50 21.38 -7.92
N LEU A 94 35.15 20.22 -8.47
CA LEU A 94 35.52 19.85 -9.85
C LEU A 94 34.50 20.27 -10.93
N LEU A 95 33.39 20.91 -10.58
CA LEU A 95 32.32 21.21 -11.56
C LEU A 95 32.74 22.23 -12.63
N GLU A 96 33.62 23.18 -12.29
CA GLU A 96 34.09 24.19 -13.24
C GLU A 96 35.09 23.59 -14.25
N ASP A 97 36.05 22.78 -13.77
CA ASP A 97 37.08 22.13 -14.62
C ASP A 97 36.54 20.96 -15.44
N LEU A 98 35.72 20.09 -14.84
CA LEU A 98 35.13 18.92 -15.49
C LEU A 98 33.94 19.31 -16.39
N GLY A 99 33.26 20.39 -16.06
CA GLY A 99 32.19 21.01 -16.84
C GLY A 99 30.87 20.23 -16.89
N LEU A 100 29.76 20.95 -17.07
CA LEU A 100 28.40 20.40 -17.06
C LEU A 100 28.22 19.17 -17.97
N ARG A 101 28.88 19.13 -19.14
CA ARG A 101 28.74 18.02 -20.10
C ARG A 101 29.23 16.68 -19.52
N CYS A 102 30.37 16.68 -18.81
CA CYS A 102 30.91 15.47 -18.22
C CYS A 102 30.23 15.15 -16.89
N PHE A 103 29.90 16.17 -16.08
CA PHE A 103 29.11 16.01 -14.86
C PHE A 103 27.74 15.38 -15.16
N SER A 104 27.05 15.86 -16.20
CA SER A 104 25.77 15.29 -16.65
C SER A 104 25.92 13.83 -17.09
N LYS A 105 27.01 13.43 -17.74
CA LYS A 105 27.29 12.01 -18.08
C LYS A 105 27.47 11.17 -16.82
N ILE A 106 28.29 11.62 -15.87
CA ILE A 106 28.53 10.94 -14.58
C ILE A 106 27.19 10.71 -13.86
N VAL A 107 26.47 11.79 -13.58
CA VAL A 107 25.21 11.76 -12.84
C VAL A 107 24.15 10.89 -13.54
N LYS A 108 24.01 10.98 -14.88
CA LYS A 108 23.05 10.17 -15.65
C LYS A 108 23.42 8.68 -15.77
N SER A 109 24.65 8.30 -15.40
CA SER A 109 25.09 6.90 -15.34
C SER A 109 24.80 6.23 -13.99
N LEU A 110 24.57 7.03 -12.95
CA LEU A 110 24.24 6.58 -11.61
C LEU A 110 22.72 6.36 -11.46
N ASP A 111 22.27 5.99 -10.26
CA ASP A 111 20.84 5.77 -10.01
C ASP A 111 20.04 7.08 -10.11
N ALA A 112 19.05 7.11 -11.00
CA ALA A 112 18.29 8.33 -11.30
C ALA A 112 17.45 8.83 -10.12
N VAL A 113 16.99 7.95 -9.21
CA VAL A 113 16.18 8.32 -8.05
C VAL A 113 17.05 8.93 -6.96
N LYS A 114 18.20 8.30 -6.67
CA LYS A 114 19.23 8.81 -5.74
C LYS A 114 19.74 10.18 -6.19
N MET A 115 20.17 10.27 -7.46
CA MET A 115 20.74 11.50 -8.02
C MET A 115 19.72 12.63 -8.14
N HIS A 116 18.47 12.34 -8.55
CA HIS A 116 17.41 13.34 -8.56
C HIS A 116 17.20 13.93 -7.15
N LYS A 117 16.97 13.09 -6.13
CA LYS A 117 16.70 13.59 -4.77
C LYS A 117 17.90 14.32 -4.16
N PHE A 118 19.13 13.85 -4.38
CA PHE A 118 20.32 14.49 -3.84
C PHE A 118 20.58 15.86 -4.48
N LEU A 119 20.56 15.96 -5.81
CA LEU A 119 20.78 17.23 -6.50
C LEU A 119 19.64 18.24 -6.26
N SER A 120 18.39 17.78 -6.19
CA SER A 120 17.24 18.64 -5.82
C SER A 120 17.33 19.18 -4.38
N PHE A 121 18.06 18.50 -3.50
CA PHE A 121 18.34 18.98 -2.14
C PHE A 121 19.54 19.95 -2.14
N PHE A 122 20.64 19.56 -2.79
CA PHE A 122 21.90 20.30 -2.73
C PHE A 122 21.90 21.59 -3.56
N PHE A 123 21.39 21.56 -4.79
CA PHE A 123 21.27 22.75 -5.66
C PHE A 123 19.99 23.57 -5.38
N ASN A 124 19.31 23.34 -4.25
CA ASN A 124 18.22 24.21 -3.83
C ASN A 124 18.78 25.55 -3.37
N VAL A 125 18.45 26.63 -4.09
CA VAL A 125 18.93 27.99 -3.82
C VAL A 125 18.79 28.38 -2.34
N ASN A 126 17.65 28.07 -1.71
CA ASN A 126 17.40 28.41 -0.31
C ASN A 126 18.28 27.60 0.66
N ASN A 127 18.61 26.34 0.34
CA ASN A 127 19.54 25.56 1.16
C ASN A 127 20.97 26.12 1.03
N LEU A 128 21.40 26.47 -0.19
CA LEU A 128 22.72 27.03 -0.47
C LEU A 128 22.93 28.36 0.26
N SER A 129 22.07 29.36 0.01
CA SER A 129 22.25 30.74 0.47
C SER A 129 21.90 31.02 1.94
N THR A 130 21.43 30.01 2.68
CA THR A 130 21.12 30.16 4.11
C THR A 130 21.92 29.18 4.96
N TRP A 131 21.48 27.94 5.01
CA TRP A 131 21.98 26.95 5.97
C TRP A 131 23.32 26.31 5.54
N ILE A 132 23.51 25.97 4.25
CA ILE A 132 24.79 25.43 3.77
C ILE A 132 25.89 26.49 3.91
N GLN A 133 25.65 27.71 3.41
CA GLN A 133 26.58 28.84 3.59
C GLN A 133 26.87 29.12 5.07
N GLY A 134 25.86 29.10 5.95
CA GLY A 134 26.00 29.33 7.38
C GLY A 134 26.86 28.29 8.11
N GLU A 135 26.69 27.00 7.80
CA GLU A 135 27.49 25.92 8.41
C GLU A 135 28.90 25.85 7.84
N TRP A 136 29.07 26.03 6.52
CA TRP A 136 30.40 26.11 5.92
C TRP A 136 31.19 27.32 6.45
N SER A 137 30.51 28.43 6.77
CA SER A 137 31.08 29.61 7.42
C SER A 137 31.49 29.41 8.88
N GLN A 138 31.19 28.26 9.49
CA GLN A 138 31.73 27.85 10.80
C GLN A 138 33.04 27.04 10.65
N ILE A 139 33.36 26.56 9.44
CA ILE A 139 34.54 25.73 9.14
C ILE A 139 35.62 26.54 8.41
N TYR A 140 35.20 27.49 7.56
CA TYR A 140 36.06 28.36 6.75
C TYR A 140 35.53 29.81 6.78
N ASP A 141 36.36 30.78 6.43
CA ASP A 141 35.97 32.20 6.41
C ASP A 141 34.75 32.46 5.51
N ALA A 142 33.70 33.07 6.06
CA ALA A 142 32.46 33.41 5.35
C ALA A 142 32.67 34.09 3.96
N PRO A 143 33.52 35.13 3.79
CA PRO A 143 33.74 35.74 2.48
C PRO A 143 34.51 34.86 1.49
N TYR A 144 35.20 33.80 1.96
CA TYR A 144 35.80 32.78 1.11
C TYR A 144 34.76 31.71 0.72
N VAL A 145 33.97 31.22 1.68
CA VAL A 145 32.85 30.30 1.45
C VAL A 145 31.88 30.84 0.40
N GLU A 146 31.49 32.11 0.54
CA GLU A 146 30.57 32.78 -0.37
C GLU A 146 31.12 32.87 -1.80
N LYS A 147 32.37 33.33 -1.96
CA LYS A 147 32.98 33.58 -3.29
C LYS A 147 33.48 32.32 -3.97
N SER A 148 34.12 31.41 -3.24
CA SER A 148 34.82 30.26 -3.79
C SER A 148 33.91 29.05 -4.02
N TRP A 149 32.78 28.94 -3.29
CA TRP A 149 31.90 27.77 -3.37
C TRP A 149 30.43 28.12 -3.62
N ILE A 150 29.83 29.01 -2.81
CA ILE A 150 28.38 29.28 -2.92
C ILE A 150 28.05 30.03 -4.23
N ALA A 151 28.82 31.05 -4.61
CA ALA A 151 28.59 31.78 -5.86
C ALA A 151 28.73 30.89 -7.13
N PRO A 152 29.76 30.03 -7.28
CA PRO A 152 29.81 29.03 -8.34
C PRO A 152 28.62 28.07 -8.33
N LEU A 153 28.22 27.52 -7.18
CA LEU A 153 27.07 26.60 -7.09
C LEU A 153 25.75 27.28 -7.52
N LEU A 154 25.52 28.53 -7.11
CA LEU A 154 24.36 29.32 -7.53
C LEU A 154 24.41 29.68 -9.02
N ARG A 155 25.60 29.95 -9.58
CA ARG A 155 25.81 30.18 -11.02
C ARG A 155 25.47 28.93 -11.85
N TRP A 156 25.87 27.74 -11.40
CA TRP A 156 25.58 26.47 -12.09
C TRP A 156 24.15 25.94 -11.86
N GLN A 157 23.44 26.42 -10.83
CA GLN A 157 22.08 25.98 -10.47
C GLN A 157 21.10 25.87 -11.65
N PRO A 158 20.90 26.90 -12.51
CA PRO A 158 19.94 26.80 -13.63
C PRO A 158 20.32 25.76 -14.67
N GLU A 159 21.62 25.50 -14.88
CA GLU A 159 22.09 24.46 -15.82
C GLU A 159 21.94 23.06 -15.21
N VAL A 160 22.17 22.92 -13.89
CA VAL A 160 21.96 21.67 -13.15
C VAL A 160 20.47 21.35 -12.98
N GLU A 161 19.58 22.34 -12.92
CA GLU A 161 18.12 22.13 -12.92
C GLU A 161 17.64 21.43 -14.21
N GLY A 162 18.27 21.73 -15.35
CA GLY A 162 18.09 21.00 -16.61
C GLY A 162 18.53 19.53 -16.55
N ILE A 163 19.39 19.15 -15.60
CA ILE A 163 19.75 17.77 -15.30
C ILE A 163 18.75 17.17 -14.30
N ILE A 164 18.39 17.89 -13.24
CA ILE A 164 17.46 17.47 -12.18
C ILE A 164 16.10 17.08 -12.77
N THR A 165 15.55 17.90 -13.66
CA THR A 165 14.29 17.62 -14.40
C THR A 165 14.38 16.40 -15.34
N GLN A 166 15.53 16.18 -15.97
CA GLN A 166 15.80 14.98 -16.79
C GLN A 166 15.97 13.70 -15.95
N LEU A 167 16.41 13.83 -14.69
CA LEU A 167 16.44 12.72 -13.73
C LEU A 167 15.06 12.46 -13.12
N ALA A 168 14.30 13.52 -12.81
CA ALA A 168 12.92 13.44 -12.30
C ALA A 168 12.01 12.68 -13.28
N SER A 169 12.04 13.06 -14.55
CA SER A 169 11.28 12.39 -15.62
C SER A 169 11.71 10.93 -15.83
N LYS A 170 12.98 10.57 -15.60
CA LYS A 170 13.43 9.16 -15.56
C LYS A 170 12.92 8.42 -14.31
N ALA A 171 13.02 9.04 -13.13
CA ALA A 171 12.64 8.48 -11.85
C ALA A 171 11.13 8.24 -11.73
N ALA A 172 10.30 9.09 -12.35
CA ALA A 172 8.84 8.97 -12.39
C ALA A 172 8.30 7.88 -13.36
N GLY A 173 9.13 6.89 -13.71
CA GLY A 173 8.79 5.89 -14.72
C GLY A 173 9.01 6.40 -16.15
N GLY A 174 10.22 6.90 -16.41
CA GLY A 174 10.57 7.55 -17.67
C GLY A 174 10.18 6.74 -18.90
N ILE A 175 9.57 7.45 -19.86
CA ILE A 175 8.94 6.92 -21.07
C ILE A 175 9.81 5.81 -21.67
N GLN A 176 9.35 4.57 -21.52
CA GLN A 176 9.84 3.43 -22.29
C GLN A 176 9.82 3.85 -23.77
N PRO A 177 10.91 3.72 -24.53
CA PRO A 177 10.89 4.06 -25.95
C PRO A 177 9.74 3.30 -26.58
N LYS A 178 8.73 4.03 -27.10
CA LYS A 178 7.43 3.46 -27.49
C LYS A 178 7.71 2.20 -28.31
N LYS A 179 7.35 1.02 -27.78
CA LYS A 179 7.49 -0.26 -28.51
C LYS A 179 6.92 -0.02 -29.90
N ALA A 180 7.76 -0.15 -30.93
CA ALA A 180 7.42 0.22 -32.30
C ALA A 180 6.05 -0.37 -32.61
N SER A 181 5.08 0.49 -32.94
CA SER A 181 3.66 0.15 -32.86
C SER A 181 3.40 -1.13 -33.63
N GLN A 182 3.05 -2.21 -32.90
CA GLN A 182 2.67 -3.46 -33.54
C GLN A 182 1.56 -3.14 -34.53
N LYS A 183 1.79 -3.45 -35.81
CA LYS A 183 0.83 -3.17 -36.87
C LYS A 183 -0.52 -3.76 -36.44
N ILE A 184 -1.56 -2.93 -36.45
CA ILE A 184 -2.91 -3.38 -36.13
C ILE A 184 -3.25 -4.49 -37.12
N THR A 185 -3.62 -5.66 -36.61
CA THR A 185 -4.00 -6.79 -37.46
C THR A 185 -5.35 -6.49 -38.10
N GLU A 186 -5.32 -6.08 -39.38
CA GLU A 186 -6.54 -5.87 -40.16
C GLU A 186 -7.34 -7.20 -40.24
N PRO A 187 -8.65 -7.20 -39.90
CA PRO A 187 -9.47 -8.39 -40.00
C PRO A 187 -9.65 -8.80 -41.47
N LYS A 188 -8.88 -9.78 -41.93
CA LYS A 188 -9.08 -10.36 -43.26
C LYS A 188 -10.38 -11.16 -43.27
N GLU A 189 -11.35 -10.70 -44.05
CA GLU A 189 -12.66 -11.35 -44.18
C GLU A 189 -12.52 -12.83 -44.57
N PHE A 190 -13.31 -13.68 -43.92
CA PHE A 190 -13.33 -15.10 -44.17
C PHE A 190 -14.22 -15.43 -45.37
N ALA A 191 -13.75 -16.29 -46.27
CA ALA A 191 -14.53 -16.73 -47.42
C ALA A 191 -15.74 -17.56 -46.94
N LEU A 192 -16.96 -17.08 -47.22
CA LEU A 192 -18.23 -17.73 -46.87
C LEU A 192 -18.50 -18.99 -47.71
N THR A 193 -17.75 -20.07 -47.48
CA THR A 193 -18.10 -21.40 -47.96
C THR A 193 -19.32 -21.92 -47.20
N LYS A 194 -20.45 -22.06 -47.89
CA LYS A 194 -21.70 -22.58 -47.30
C LYS A 194 -21.48 -23.99 -46.72
N PRO A 195 -21.89 -24.25 -45.46
CA PRO A 195 -21.68 -25.56 -44.84
C PRO A 195 -22.51 -26.64 -45.52
N LYS A 196 -21.91 -27.82 -45.72
CA LYS A 196 -22.62 -29.00 -46.24
C LYS A 196 -23.29 -29.75 -45.08
N PRO A 197 -24.57 -30.15 -45.17
CA PRO A 197 -25.26 -30.81 -44.06
C PRO A 197 -24.62 -32.15 -43.70
N ARG A 198 -24.41 -32.38 -42.39
CA ARG A 198 -24.05 -33.68 -41.83
C ARG A 198 -25.32 -34.45 -41.46
N THR A 199 -25.38 -35.73 -41.80
CA THR A 199 -26.37 -36.66 -41.27
C THR A 199 -26.07 -37.00 -39.81
N LEU A 200 -27.09 -37.00 -38.96
CA LEU A 200 -26.96 -37.41 -37.55
C LEU A 200 -26.91 -38.95 -37.44
N PRO A 201 -25.99 -39.53 -36.64
CA PRO A 201 -26.05 -40.94 -36.28
C PRO A 201 -27.22 -41.20 -35.31
N LYS A 202 -27.71 -42.44 -35.25
CA LYS A 202 -28.71 -42.85 -34.25
C LYS A 202 -28.09 -42.86 -32.84
N PRO A 203 -28.82 -42.44 -31.80
CA PRO A 203 -28.35 -42.51 -30.42
C PRO A 203 -28.35 -43.95 -29.89
N GLU A 204 -27.32 -44.31 -29.12
CA GLU A 204 -27.29 -45.53 -28.32
C GLU A 204 -28.08 -45.35 -27.02
N PRO A 205 -28.70 -46.41 -26.46
CA PRO A 205 -29.44 -46.32 -25.21
C PRO A 205 -28.51 -46.11 -24.01
N ILE A 206 -28.67 -44.97 -23.33
CA ILE A 206 -27.88 -44.61 -22.15
C ILE A 206 -28.21 -45.56 -20.98
N PRO A 207 -27.22 -46.19 -20.32
CA PRO A 207 -27.45 -46.97 -19.10
C PRO A 207 -28.05 -46.10 -17.99
N GLN A 208 -29.12 -46.58 -17.34
CA GLN A 208 -29.75 -45.85 -16.23
C GLN A 208 -28.83 -45.88 -14.99
N GLN A 209 -28.09 -44.80 -14.76
CA GLN A 209 -27.49 -44.55 -13.44
C GLN A 209 -28.59 -44.22 -12.41
N GLU A 210 -28.39 -44.70 -11.19
CA GLU A 210 -29.29 -44.42 -10.08
C GLU A 210 -29.35 -42.92 -9.76
N ARG A 211 -30.52 -42.45 -9.30
CA ARG A 211 -30.77 -41.03 -9.01
C ARG A 211 -30.02 -40.61 -7.74
N HIS A 212 -28.77 -40.18 -7.87
CA HIS A 212 -28.02 -39.53 -6.80
C HIS A 212 -28.81 -38.35 -6.21
N ARG A 213 -28.85 -38.27 -4.88
CA ARG A 213 -29.80 -37.41 -4.13
C ARG A 213 -29.55 -35.90 -4.37
N PRO A 214 -30.60 -35.07 -4.44
CA PRO A 214 -30.50 -33.65 -4.76
C PRO A 214 -30.00 -32.81 -3.56
N LYS A 215 -28.72 -32.94 -3.21
CA LYS A 215 -28.01 -32.00 -2.32
C LYS A 215 -27.16 -31.00 -3.11
N VAL A 216 -26.37 -31.50 -4.06
CA VAL A 216 -25.41 -30.71 -4.87
C VAL A 216 -26.07 -29.54 -5.61
N LEU A 217 -27.33 -29.67 -6.04
CA LEU A 217 -28.05 -28.59 -6.75
C LEU A 217 -28.48 -27.44 -5.84
N LEU A 218 -28.67 -27.66 -4.53
CA LEU A 218 -28.92 -26.56 -3.58
C LEU A 218 -27.60 -25.82 -3.28
N ASP A 219 -26.52 -26.57 -3.06
CA ASP A 219 -25.18 -26.01 -2.79
C ASP A 219 -24.61 -25.25 -4.00
N ALA A 220 -24.96 -25.65 -5.23
CA ALA A 220 -24.61 -24.89 -6.44
C ALA A 220 -25.38 -23.56 -6.56
N ASN A 221 -26.67 -23.56 -6.23
CA ASN A 221 -27.54 -22.39 -6.38
C ASN A 221 -27.25 -21.32 -5.32
N THR A 222 -26.89 -21.72 -4.09
CA THR A 222 -26.42 -20.76 -3.06
C THR A 222 -25.09 -20.10 -3.41
N GLN A 223 -24.23 -20.74 -4.22
CA GLN A 223 -22.94 -20.20 -4.64
C GLN A 223 -23.01 -19.28 -5.88
N GLN A 224 -24.06 -19.39 -6.71
CA GLN A 224 -24.14 -18.62 -7.97
C GLN A 224 -24.31 -17.10 -7.80
N PHE A 225 -24.79 -16.61 -6.65
CA PHE A 225 -25.10 -15.19 -6.43
C PHE A 225 -24.13 -14.46 -5.49
N HIS A 226 -22.89 -14.96 -5.34
CA HIS A 226 -21.85 -14.37 -4.48
C HIS A 226 -21.25 -13.04 -5.00
N CYS A 227 -21.95 -12.34 -5.89
CA CYS A 227 -21.56 -11.04 -6.46
C CYS A 227 -21.74 -9.87 -5.48
N VAL A 228 -22.48 -10.06 -4.38
CA VAL A 228 -22.78 -9.01 -3.37
C VAL A 228 -22.42 -9.49 -1.97
N ASN A 229 -21.16 -9.91 -1.77
CA ASN A 229 -20.61 -10.07 -0.43
C ASN A 229 -20.25 -8.69 0.16
N PRO A 230 -20.86 -8.24 1.27
CA PRO A 230 -20.37 -7.06 2.00
C PRO A 230 -19.03 -7.33 2.71
N GLU A 231 -18.76 -8.60 2.98
CA GLU A 231 -17.52 -9.15 3.52
C GLU A 231 -16.36 -9.00 2.52
N LYS A 232 -15.46 -8.06 2.76
CA LYS A 232 -14.23 -7.91 1.95
C LYS A 232 -13.33 -9.14 2.09
N SER A 233 -12.68 -9.55 0.99
CA SER A 233 -11.81 -10.74 0.97
C SER A 233 -10.70 -10.66 2.04
N GLN A 234 -10.20 -11.81 2.52
CA GLN A 234 -9.11 -11.84 3.50
C GLN A 234 -7.86 -11.06 3.03
N ARG A 235 -7.55 -11.10 1.72
CA ARG A 235 -6.46 -10.30 1.12
C ARG A 235 -6.75 -8.81 1.22
N THR A 236 -7.99 -8.39 0.95
CA THR A 236 -8.42 -6.98 1.08
C THR A 236 -8.44 -6.53 2.54
N LYS A 237 -8.85 -7.37 3.48
CA LYS A 237 -8.81 -7.09 4.93
C LYS A 237 -7.37 -6.87 5.41
N LYS A 238 -6.42 -7.73 5.02
CA LYS A 238 -4.99 -7.56 5.32
C LYS A 238 -4.38 -6.32 4.67
N LEU A 239 -4.72 -6.04 3.40
CA LEU A 239 -4.20 -4.85 2.70
C LEU A 239 -4.76 -3.55 3.31
N LEU A 240 -6.01 -3.57 3.80
CA LEU A 240 -6.57 -2.46 4.57
C LEU A 240 -5.91 -2.28 5.94
N SER A 241 -5.60 -3.36 6.67
CA SER A 241 -4.86 -3.24 7.94
C SER A 241 -3.46 -2.69 7.70
N GLN A 242 -2.75 -3.18 6.67
CA GLN A 242 -1.43 -2.65 6.27
C GLN A 242 -1.48 -1.15 5.92
N ILE A 243 -2.46 -0.67 5.14
CA ILE A 243 -2.63 0.76 4.85
C ILE A 243 -2.92 1.58 6.12
N GLN A 244 -3.57 0.97 7.12
CA GLN A 244 -3.90 1.62 8.39
C GLN A 244 -2.69 1.65 9.33
N GLU A 245 -1.97 0.53 9.46
CA GLU A 245 -0.67 0.40 10.13
C GLU A 245 0.38 1.37 9.53
N GLU A 246 0.45 1.49 8.20
CA GLU A 246 1.31 2.46 7.49
C GLU A 246 0.92 3.91 7.79
N ARG A 247 -0.38 4.22 7.87
CA ARG A 247 -0.86 5.56 8.27
C ARG A 247 -0.53 5.88 9.71
N ASP A 248 -0.80 4.95 10.62
CA ASP A 248 -0.61 5.15 12.05
C ASP A 248 0.90 5.25 12.36
N ALA A 249 1.75 4.49 11.68
CA ALA A 249 3.21 4.65 11.71
C ALA A 249 3.67 6.01 11.14
N GLN A 250 3.09 6.47 10.02
CA GLN A 250 3.37 7.82 9.48
C GLN A 250 2.93 8.95 10.42
N LEU A 251 1.90 8.72 11.26
CA LEU A 251 1.43 9.68 12.25
C LEU A 251 2.26 9.71 13.55
N GLN A 252 3.13 8.71 13.78
CA GLN A 252 4.04 8.67 14.93
C GLN A 252 5.28 9.58 14.76
N PHE A 253 5.08 10.86 14.43
CA PHE A 253 6.18 11.83 14.30
C PHE A 253 7.03 11.99 15.57
N ASN A 254 6.45 11.72 16.74
CA ASN A 254 7.08 11.88 18.06
C ASN A 254 7.15 10.57 18.88
N SER A 255 7.14 9.38 18.25
CA SER A 255 7.42 8.15 19.01
C SER A 255 8.91 8.07 19.35
N LEU A 256 9.24 8.52 20.56
CA LEU A 256 10.54 8.21 21.16
C LEU A 256 10.70 6.68 21.17
N PHE A 257 11.79 6.19 20.59
CA PHE A 257 12.20 4.79 20.69
C PHE A 257 12.68 4.47 22.11
N SER A 258 11.75 4.50 23.07
CA SER A 258 11.94 3.83 24.34
C SER A 258 12.00 2.33 24.03
N SER A 259 13.20 1.76 24.07
CA SER A 259 13.34 0.37 24.51
C SER A 259 12.53 0.26 25.81
N GLY A 260 11.46 -0.54 25.80
CA GLY A 260 10.50 -0.58 26.90
C GLY A 260 11.23 -0.78 28.23
N THR A 261 10.87 0.00 29.25
CA THR A 261 11.59 0.02 30.54
C THR A 261 11.84 -1.42 31.02
N PRO A 262 13.11 -1.83 31.23
CA PRO A 262 13.43 -3.23 31.50
C PRO A 262 12.62 -3.72 32.69
N SER A 263 11.97 -4.88 32.52
CA SER A 263 10.81 -5.27 33.35
C SER A 263 11.10 -5.15 34.84
N SER A 264 10.31 -4.32 35.53
CA SER A 264 10.52 -3.98 36.95
C SER A 264 10.06 -5.09 37.91
N HIS A 265 10.38 -6.35 37.60
CA HIS A 265 10.35 -7.45 38.57
C HIS A 265 11.53 -7.29 39.54
N LYS A 266 11.39 -6.33 40.47
CA LYS A 266 12.28 -6.18 41.61
C LYS A 266 11.96 -7.22 42.69
N THR A 267 12.67 -8.33 42.64
CA THR A 267 13.23 -8.98 43.84
C THR A 267 14.62 -9.46 43.45
N ASP A 268 15.59 -9.26 44.35
CA ASP A 268 16.94 -9.82 44.26
C ASP A 268 17.64 -9.63 42.91
N SER A 269 18.01 -8.38 42.62
CA SER A 269 19.22 -8.16 41.82
C SER A 269 20.35 -8.93 42.51
N PRO A 270 20.95 -9.97 41.88
CA PRO A 270 22.03 -10.72 42.50
C PRO A 270 23.13 -9.73 42.87
N PRO A 271 23.75 -9.84 44.07
CA PRO A 271 24.64 -8.81 44.58
C PRO A 271 25.73 -8.54 43.56
N ILE A 272 25.61 -7.41 42.87
CA ILE A 272 26.47 -7.08 41.72
C ILE A 272 27.87 -7.03 42.29
N ARG A 273 28.68 -8.06 42.00
CA ARG A 273 30.02 -8.21 42.56
C ARG A 273 30.85 -7.07 42.01
N LEU A 274 30.89 -5.97 42.77
CA LEU A 274 31.45 -4.70 42.33
C LEU A 274 32.90 -4.95 41.93
N ASN A 275 33.12 -4.97 40.62
CA ASN A 275 34.45 -5.17 40.08
C ASN A 275 35.33 -4.03 40.61
N THR A 276 36.61 -4.31 40.84
CA THR A 276 37.59 -3.32 41.34
C THR A 276 37.49 -2.01 40.54
N THR A 277 37.31 -2.11 39.23
CA THR A 277 37.13 -0.96 38.33
C THR A 277 35.82 -0.18 38.52
N ALA A 278 34.73 -0.84 38.94
CA ALA A 278 33.46 -0.18 39.23
C ALA A 278 33.54 0.61 40.54
N ILE A 279 34.11 0.02 41.59
CA ILE A 279 34.36 0.69 42.89
C ILE A 279 35.12 1.99 42.67
N LEU A 280 36.22 1.96 41.90
CA LEU A 280 37.06 3.14 41.69
C LEU A 280 36.42 4.19 40.76
N ARG A 281 35.61 3.80 39.77
CA ARG A 281 34.85 4.76 38.94
C ARG A 281 33.79 5.49 39.75
N GLU A 282 33.09 4.78 40.64
CA GLU A 282 32.05 5.35 41.49
C GLU A 282 32.64 6.20 42.64
N GLY A 283 33.70 5.72 43.29
CA GLY A 283 34.45 6.50 44.30
C GLY A 283 35.02 7.79 43.72
N ALA A 284 35.61 7.75 42.52
CA ALA A 284 36.10 8.95 41.84
C ALA A 284 34.97 9.94 41.45
N LEU A 285 33.78 9.44 41.10
CA LEU A 285 32.61 10.26 40.83
C LEU A 285 32.14 11.00 42.09
N TYR A 286 32.02 10.30 43.23
CA TYR A 286 31.62 10.92 44.49
C TYR A 286 32.69 11.88 45.03
N ASN A 287 33.98 11.53 44.93
CA ASN A 287 35.08 12.44 45.29
C ASN A 287 34.99 13.74 44.47
N ARG A 288 34.75 13.64 43.16
CA ARG A 288 34.55 14.81 42.29
C ARG A 288 33.33 15.64 42.69
N GLN A 289 32.20 15.03 43.07
CA GLN A 289 31.02 15.75 43.57
C GLN A 289 31.32 16.49 44.89
N VAL A 290 32.06 15.86 45.81
CA VAL A 290 32.52 16.49 47.06
C VAL A 290 33.51 17.64 46.78
N GLU A 291 34.39 17.50 45.79
CA GLU A 291 35.25 18.61 45.31
C GLU A 291 34.42 19.76 44.70
N GLU A 292 33.40 19.46 43.91
CA GLU A 292 32.56 20.48 43.27
C GLU A 292 31.70 21.23 44.31
N GLU A 293 31.11 20.54 45.31
CA GLU A 293 30.39 21.19 46.41
C GLU A 293 31.30 21.92 47.42
N THR A 294 32.52 21.42 47.70
CA THR A 294 33.48 22.17 48.53
C THR A 294 34.00 23.43 47.83
N ARG A 295 34.26 23.38 46.51
CA ARG A 295 34.54 24.58 45.70
C ARG A 295 33.38 25.56 45.71
N ARG A 296 32.12 25.08 45.63
CA ARG A 296 30.92 25.92 45.78
C ARG A 296 30.85 26.58 47.16
N MET A 297 31.05 25.84 48.25
CA MET A 297 31.08 26.42 49.60
C MET A 297 32.16 27.50 49.74
N VAL A 298 33.36 27.28 49.21
CA VAL A 298 34.44 28.29 49.17
C VAL A 298 34.03 29.53 48.36
N ALA A 299 33.39 29.35 47.20
CA ALA A 299 32.89 30.47 46.39
C ALA A 299 31.85 31.32 47.14
N LEU A 300 30.93 30.69 47.87
CA LEU A 300 29.96 31.40 48.72
C LEU A 300 30.63 32.14 49.88
N LEU A 301 31.62 31.52 50.54
CA LEU A 301 32.41 32.16 51.61
C LEU A 301 33.22 33.37 51.09
N SER A 302 33.65 33.36 49.83
CA SER A 302 34.27 34.52 49.17
C SER A 302 33.30 35.59 48.67
N GLY A 303 31.99 35.49 49.01
CA GLY A 303 30.97 36.49 48.65
C GLY A 303 30.26 36.25 47.32
N GLY A 304 30.43 35.08 46.70
CA GLY A 304 29.62 34.67 45.54
C GLY A 304 28.15 34.47 45.91
N GLY A 305 27.23 34.94 45.06
CA GLY A 305 25.79 34.76 45.26
C GLY A 305 25.29 33.41 44.70
N GLU A 306 24.27 32.82 45.34
CA GLU A 306 23.61 31.62 44.80
C GLU A 306 22.69 31.96 43.61
N PRO A 307 22.79 31.23 42.47
CA PRO A 307 21.82 31.33 41.36
C PRO A 307 20.44 30.69 41.70
N SER A 308 20.22 30.29 42.96
CA SER A 308 19.04 29.56 43.44
C SER A 308 17.73 30.31 43.24
N SER A 309 17.74 31.65 43.23
CA SER A 309 16.59 32.50 42.92
C SER A 309 16.30 32.55 41.42
N PHE A 310 17.31 32.83 40.59
CA PHE A 310 17.20 32.85 39.13
C PHE A 310 16.71 31.51 38.58
N LEU A 311 17.24 30.40 39.08
CA LEU A 311 16.82 29.06 38.65
C LEU A 311 15.37 28.73 39.06
N ARG A 312 14.86 29.27 40.18
CA ARG A 312 13.43 29.11 40.52
C ARG A 312 12.55 29.87 39.54
N TRP A 313 12.83 31.15 39.33
CA TRP A 313 12.13 31.99 38.35
C TRP A 313 12.13 31.35 36.94
N GLN A 314 13.29 30.86 36.48
CA GLN A 314 13.39 30.17 35.18
C GLN A 314 12.51 28.91 35.12
N ASN A 315 12.45 28.12 36.19
CA ASN A 315 11.57 26.94 36.26
C ASN A 315 10.09 27.31 36.40
N GLU A 316 9.76 28.48 36.96
CA GLU A 316 8.39 28.99 37.09
C GLU A 316 7.87 29.51 35.74
N VAL A 317 8.68 30.27 34.99
CA VAL A 317 8.38 30.70 33.61
C VAL A 317 8.18 29.50 32.69
N LEU A 318 9.12 28.54 32.67
CA LEU A 318 8.99 27.31 31.88
C LEU A 318 7.77 26.45 32.25
N GLN A 319 7.25 26.58 33.48
CA GLN A 319 5.99 25.93 33.88
C GLN A 319 4.75 26.71 33.45
N GLN A 320 4.83 28.04 33.30
CA GLN A 320 3.76 28.87 32.76
C GLN A 320 3.65 28.68 31.24
N ASP A 321 4.76 28.77 30.51
CA ASP A 321 4.82 28.52 29.06
C ASP A 321 4.19 27.17 28.69
N LEU A 322 4.54 26.10 29.42
CA LEU A 322 4.00 24.76 29.23
C LEU A 322 2.49 24.64 29.53
N GLN A 323 1.97 25.43 30.47
CA GLN A 323 0.53 25.46 30.77
C GLN A 323 -0.24 26.20 29.66
N GLU A 324 0.31 27.29 29.13
CA GLU A 324 -0.26 28.00 27.98
C GLU A 324 -0.25 27.13 26.71
N GLU A 325 0.84 26.40 26.43
CA GLU A 325 0.88 25.45 25.31
C GLU A 325 -0.22 24.37 25.41
N VAL A 326 -0.42 23.79 26.60
CA VAL A 326 -1.46 22.78 26.85
C VAL A 326 -2.86 23.37 26.66
N ALA A 327 -3.14 24.55 27.21
CA ALA A 327 -4.42 25.22 27.02
C ALA A 327 -4.70 25.55 25.54
N LEU A 328 -3.69 26.03 24.81
CA LEU A 328 -3.79 26.29 23.37
C LEU A 328 -3.97 25.00 22.55
N LEU A 329 -3.44 23.86 22.99
CA LEU A 329 -3.67 22.56 22.34
C LEU A 329 -5.11 22.06 22.57
N ASP A 330 -5.64 22.15 23.79
CA ASP A 330 -7.03 21.73 24.05
C ASP A 330 -8.06 22.66 23.38
N ARG A 331 -7.81 23.98 23.31
CA ARG A 331 -8.63 24.91 22.50
C ARG A 331 -8.69 24.48 21.02
N ARG A 332 -7.53 24.32 20.38
CA ARG A 332 -7.41 23.87 18.97
C ARG A 332 -8.04 22.50 18.72
N ARG A 333 -7.97 21.59 19.70
CA ARG A 333 -8.60 20.27 19.65
C ARG A 333 -10.13 20.38 19.61
N ILE A 334 -10.74 21.27 20.39
CA ILE A 334 -12.20 21.46 20.39
C ILE A 334 -12.64 22.20 19.12
N GLU A 335 -11.90 23.19 18.66
CA GLU A 335 -12.14 23.86 17.36
C GLU A 335 -12.13 22.86 16.18
N GLY A 336 -11.16 21.93 16.16
CA GLY A 336 -11.11 20.85 15.17
C GLY A 336 -12.32 19.90 15.24
N LEU A 337 -12.84 19.63 16.44
CA LEU A 337 -14.08 18.86 16.62
C LEU A 337 -15.32 19.62 16.15
N ILE A 338 -15.42 20.94 16.39
CA ILE A 338 -16.52 21.79 15.88
C ILE A 338 -16.50 21.76 14.35
N SER A 339 -15.35 22.02 13.74
CA SER A 339 -15.14 22.00 12.29
C SER A 339 -15.55 20.66 11.65
N HIS A 340 -15.28 19.53 12.31
CA HIS A 340 -15.73 18.21 11.86
C HIS A 340 -17.26 18.06 11.86
N GLU A 341 -17.95 18.53 12.91
CA GLU A 341 -19.41 18.46 12.99
C GLU A 341 -20.09 19.45 12.04
N GLU A 342 -19.52 20.65 11.86
CA GLU A 342 -19.98 21.63 10.86
C GLU A 342 -19.81 21.12 9.43
N ALA A 343 -18.68 20.47 9.11
CA ALA A 343 -18.49 19.79 7.83
C ALA A 343 -19.48 18.62 7.64
N ALA A 344 -19.94 17.96 8.72
CA ALA A 344 -20.99 16.95 8.64
C ALA A 344 -22.36 17.56 8.34
N LEU A 345 -22.71 18.67 8.99
CA LEU A 345 -23.95 19.42 8.74
C LEU A 345 -23.98 20.04 7.33
N ALA A 346 -22.86 20.59 6.87
CA ALA A 346 -22.73 21.10 5.50
C ALA A 346 -23.01 20.02 4.44
N ARG A 347 -22.53 18.78 4.66
CA ARG A 347 -22.85 17.64 3.78
C ARG A 347 -24.35 17.33 3.74
N VAL A 348 -25.06 17.37 4.87
CA VAL A 348 -26.53 17.18 4.90
C VAL A 348 -27.24 18.28 4.10
N ARG A 349 -26.89 19.55 4.32
CA ARG A 349 -27.48 20.70 3.60
C ARG A 349 -27.26 20.61 2.08
N VAL A 350 -26.09 20.14 1.64
CA VAL A 350 -25.80 19.88 0.21
C VAL A 350 -26.65 18.72 -0.32
N MET A 351 -26.84 17.64 0.45
CA MET A 351 -27.69 16.51 0.05
C MET A 351 -29.16 16.92 -0.08
N GLU A 352 -29.72 17.68 0.87
CA GLU A 352 -31.11 18.18 0.80
C GLU A 352 -31.31 19.11 -0.41
N SER A 353 -30.36 20.03 -0.68
CA SER A 353 -30.41 20.91 -1.86
C SER A 353 -30.27 20.14 -3.19
N ASN A 354 -29.50 19.04 -3.21
CA ASN A 354 -29.37 18.17 -4.37
C ASN A 354 -30.65 17.33 -4.59
N GLN A 355 -31.31 16.87 -3.52
CA GLN A 355 -32.61 16.20 -3.59
C GLN A 355 -33.68 17.12 -4.18
N GLN A 356 -33.78 18.36 -3.71
CA GLN A 356 -34.70 19.36 -4.26
C GLN A 356 -34.47 19.60 -5.77
N ARG A 357 -33.21 19.78 -6.18
CA ARG A 357 -32.85 19.92 -7.61
C ARG A 357 -33.15 18.67 -8.44
N ALA A 358 -33.04 17.48 -7.86
CA ALA A 358 -33.41 16.22 -8.51
C ALA A 358 -34.94 16.04 -8.64
N LEU A 359 -35.73 16.56 -7.70
CA LEU A 359 -37.21 16.58 -7.81
C LEU A 359 -37.66 17.53 -8.93
N LEU A 360 -37.19 18.77 -8.94
CA LEU A 360 -37.49 19.73 -10.01
C LEU A 360 -37.13 19.17 -11.40
N LYS A 361 -35.95 18.54 -11.54
CA LYS A 361 -35.56 17.90 -12.81
C LYS A 361 -36.43 16.70 -13.19
N ARG A 362 -36.96 15.94 -12.22
CA ARG A 362 -37.95 14.88 -12.50
C ARG A 362 -39.26 15.48 -13.01
N GLU A 363 -39.75 16.54 -12.37
CA GLU A 363 -40.97 17.26 -12.75
C GLU A 363 -40.85 17.84 -14.18
N GLU A 364 -39.75 18.54 -14.48
CA GLU A 364 -39.42 19.01 -15.84
C GLU A 364 -39.42 17.87 -16.88
N THR A 365 -38.78 16.73 -16.57
CA THR A 365 -38.78 15.58 -17.49
C THR A 365 -40.17 14.93 -17.63
N ALA A 366 -40.99 14.91 -16.58
CA ALA A 366 -42.34 14.38 -16.64
C ALA A 366 -43.26 15.26 -17.50
N GLU A 367 -43.13 16.59 -17.42
CA GLU A 367 -43.80 17.51 -18.34
C GLU A 367 -43.36 17.32 -19.79
N LEU A 368 -42.06 17.19 -20.04
CA LEU A 368 -41.54 16.95 -21.39
C LEU A 368 -42.06 15.62 -21.96
N MET A 369 -42.12 14.56 -21.15
CA MET A 369 -42.68 13.27 -21.55
C MET A 369 -44.19 13.32 -21.80
N ARG A 370 -44.97 14.11 -21.04
CA ARG A 370 -46.40 14.37 -21.33
C ARG A 370 -46.57 15.04 -22.69
N ARG A 371 -45.84 16.14 -22.94
CA ARG A 371 -45.86 16.87 -24.23
C ARG A 371 -45.42 15.99 -25.40
N TYR A 372 -44.53 15.02 -25.18
CA TYR A 372 -44.16 14.04 -26.19
C TYR A 372 -45.28 13.01 -26.43
N ALA A 373 -45.90 12.48 -25.38
CA ALA A 373 -47.03 11.55 -25.50
C ALA A 373 -48.25 12.19 -26.20
N GLU A 374 -48.55 13.45 -25.88
CA GLU A 374 -49.59 14.27 -26.55
C GLU A 374 -49.32 14.38 -28.06
N LYS A 375 -48.09 14.72 -28.46
CA LYS A 375 -47.68 14.76 -29.88
C LYS A 375 -47.75 13.39 -30.55
N ARG A 376 -47.31 12.33 -29.88
CA ARG A 376 -47.39 10.96 -30.41
C ARG A 376 -48.84 10.51 -30.64
N LEU A 377 -49.78 10.95 -29.80
CA LEU A 377 -51.20 10.73 -30.00
C LEU A 377 -51.74 11.49 -31.22
N GLN A 378 -51.30 12.73 -31.44
CA GLN A 378 -51.65 13.54 -32.62
C GLN A 378 -51.08 12.92 -33.91
N GLU A 379 -49.78 12.59 -33.93
CA GLU A 379 -49.13 11.88 -35.04
C GLU A 379 -49.84 10.55 -35.37
N GLU A 380 -50.31 9.81 -34.35
CA GLU A 380 -51.11 8.60 -34.57
C GLU A 380 -52.51 8.86 -35.12
N GLN A 381 -53.13 10.00 -34.82
CA GLN A 381 -54.43 10.38 -35.37
C GLN A 381 -54.28 10.77 -36.85
N GLU A 382 -53.34 11.66 -37.17
CA GLU A 382 -53.00 12.06 -38.56
C GLU A 382 -52.64 10.84 -39.43
N MET A 383 -51.84 9.90 -38.89
CA MET A 383 -51.49 8.67 -39.59
C MET A 383 -52.66 7.70 -39.77
N ARG A 384 -53.65 7.67 -38.88
CA ARG A 384 -54.87 6.86 -39.05
C ARG A 384 -55.74 7.44 -40.17
N GLU A 385 -55.96 8.75 -40.18
CA GLU A 385 -56.69 9.45 -41.24
C GLU A 385 -56.04 9.22 -42.63
N LEU A 386 -54.70 9.32 -42.71
CA LEU A 386 -53.97 9.04 -43.94
C LEU A 386 -54.08 7.57 -44.37
N VAL A 387 -54.03 6.62 -43.42
CA VAL A 387 -54.22 5.19 -43.71
C VAL A 387 -55.64 4.91 -44.20
N GLU A 388 -56.67 5.57 -43.66
CA GLU A 388 -58.05 5.44 -44.13
C GLU A 388 -58.20 5.94 -45.58
N GLN A 389 -57.65 7.11 -45.91
CA GLN A 389 -57.60 7.63 -47.29
C GLN A 389 -56.89 6.66 -48.26
N VAL A 390 -55.75 6.08 -47.84
CA VAL A 390 -55.01 5.08 -48.64
C VAL A 390 -55.78 3.77 -48.77
N VAL A 391 -56.51 3.34 -47.74
CA VAL A 391 -57.39 2.17 -47.76
C VAL A 391 -58.56 2.39 -48.72
N GLU A 392 -59.13 3.59 -48.80
CA GLU A 392 -60.15 3.96 -49.79
C GLU A 392 -59.60 3.98 -51.21
N GLY A 393 -58.43 4.59 -51.43
CA GLY A 393 -57.70 4.50 -52.70
C GLY A 393 -57.43 3.03 -53.10
N HIS A 394 -57.13 2.16 -52.14
CA HIS A 394 -56.97 0.72 -52.37
C HIS A 394 -58.28 -0.04 -52.61
N LYS A 395 -59.43 0.35 -52.04
CA LYS A 395 -60.76 -0.20 -52.41
C LYS A 395 -61.03 0.09 -53.89
N ASN A 396 -60.94 1.36 -54.27
CA ASN A 396 -61.16 1.83 -55.65
C ASN A 396 -60.20 1.13 -56.65
N ALA A 397 -58.92 1.00 -56.30
CA ALA A 397 -57.93 0.29 -57.11
C ALA A 397 -58.16 -1.23 -57.17
N LYS A 398 -58.68 -1.86 -56.11
CA LYS A 398 -59.08 -3.28 -56.12
C LYS A 398 -60.26 -3.51 -57.05
N GLU A 399 -61.27 -2.65 -57.04
CA GLU A 399 -62.43 -2.75 -57.94
C GLU A 399 -62.02 -2.58 -59.41
N ALA A 400 -61.14 -1.63 -59.72
CA ALA A 400 -60.55 -1.48 -61.05
C ALA A 400 -59.73 -2.72 -61.46
N LYS A 401 -58.94 -3.28 -60.54
CA LYS A 401 -58.17 -4.52 -60.79
C LYS A 401 -59.06 -5.75 -60.95
N ALA A 402 -60.18 -5.86 -60.23
CA ALA A 402 -61.13 -6.97 -60.38
C ALA A 402 -61.77 -6.97 -61.79
N LYS A 403 -62.17 -5.80 -62.29
CA LYS A 403 -62.67 -5.61 -63.66
C LYS A 403 -61.62 -6.02 -64.70
N LEU A 404 -60.35 -5.63 -64.51
CA LEU A 404 -59.23 -6.05 -65.37
C LEU A 404 -58.85 -7.54 -65.24
N TRP A 405 -59.00 -8.14 -64.05
CA TRP A 405 -58.67 -9.54 -63.81
C TRP A 405 -59.71 -10.47 -64.44
N ALA A 406 -61.01 -10.15 -64.32
CA ALA A 406 -62.07 -10.88 -65.02
C ALA A 406 -61.94 -10.85 -66.56
N TYR A 407 -61.27 -9.83 -67.09
CA TYR A 407 -60.88 -9.76 -68.51
C TYR A 407 -59.62 -10.60 -68.80
N LYS A 408 -58.55 -10.45 -68.01
CA LYS A 408 -57.28 -11.17 -68.20
C LYS A 408 -57.35 -12.67 -67.90
N GLN A 409 -58.24 -13.12 -67.02
CA GLN A 409 -58.40 -14.55 -66.69
C GLN A 409 -58.77 -15.34 -67.94
N ARG A 410 -59.70 -14.83 -68.75
CA ARG A 410 -60.12 -15.44 -70.03
C ARG A 410 -58.92 -15.71 -70.94
N ILE A 411 -58.05 -14.72 -71.09
CA ILE A 411 -56.81 -14.79 -71.89
C ILE A 411 -55.76 -15.72 -71.24
N ALA A 412 -55.70 -15.77 -69.91
CA ALA A 412 -54.74 -16.61 -69.19
C ALA A 412 -55.12 -18.09 -69.24
N GLU A 413 -56.41 -18.42 -69.26
CA GLU A 413 -56.92 -19.78 -69.43
C GLU A 413 -56.48 -20.33 -70.79
N GLU A 414 -56.73 -19.60 -71.88
CA GLU A 414 -56.30 -19.88 -73.27
C GLU A 414 -54.79 -20.16 -73.44
N VAL A 415 -53.94 -19.57 -72.60
CA VAL A 415 -52.46 -19.71 -72.65
C VAL A 415 -51.93 -20.77 -71.66
N SER A 416 -52.64 -21.01 -70.55
CA SER A 416 -52.19 -21.93 -69.49
C SER A 416 -52.11 -23.39 -69.95
N GLU A 417 -52.97 -23.77 -70.91
CA GLU A 417 -53.01 -25.09 -71.54
C GLU A 417 -51.73 -25.39 -72.33
N GLN A 418 -51.13 -24.35 -72.91
CA GLN A 418 -49.96 -24.44 -73.79
C GLN A 418 -48.66 -24.66 -73.00
N SER A 419 -48.54 -24.10 -71.79
CA SER A 419 -47.26 -24.01 -71.06
C SER A 419 -46.92 -25.23 -70.18
N ARG A 420 -47.90 -26.03 -69.76
CA ARG A 420 -47.68 -27.19 -68.86
C ARG A 420 -46.83 -28.30 -69.50
N HIS A 421 -46.61 -28.24 -70.82
CA HIS A 421 -45.96 -29.27 -71.62
C HIS A 421 -44.42 -29.30 -71.49
N LEU A 422 -43.78 -28.25 -70.95
CA LEU A 422 -42.31 -28.04 -71.09
C LEU A 422 -41.47 -28.31 -69.82
N LEU A 423 -41.92 -27.89 -68.64
CA LEU A 423 -41.03 -27.74 -67.46
C LEU A 423 -40.40 -29.05 -66.93
N ARG A 424 -41.03 -30.21 -67.16
CA ARG A 424 -40.67 -31.49 -66.51
C ARG A 424 -39.30 -32.06 -66.90
N GLN A 425 -38.61 -31.52 -67.90
CA GLN A 425 -37.43 -32.16 -68.53
C GLN A 425 -36.05 -31.74 -67.96
N ALA A 426 -36.01 -30.82 -66.98
CA ALA A 426 -34.79 -30.07 -66.64
C ALA A 426 -34.04 -30.50 -65.37
N LEU A 427 -34.74 -30.83 -64.26
CA LEU A 427 -34.18 -30.70 -62.89
C LEU A 427 -33.19 -31.78 -62.44
N GLU A 428 -33.19 -32.96 -63.05
CA GLU A 428 -32.61 -34.19 -62.46
C GLU A 428 -31.06 -34.26 -62.51
N ARG A 429 -30.40 -33.32 -63.19
CA ARG A 429 -28.99 -33.47 -63.62
C ARG A 429 -27.89 -32.95 -62.66
N ALA A 430 -28.24 -32.24 -61.58
CA ALA A 430 -27.29 -31.29 -60.97
C ALA A 430 -26.65 -31.67 -59.60
N GLN A 431 -27.01 -32.79 -58.95
CA GLN A 431 -26.77 -32.95 -57.50
C GLN A 431 -25.52 -33.78 -57.08
N ALA A 432 -24.77 -34.39 -58.01
CA ALA A 432 -23.86 -35.50 -57.68
C ALA A 432 -22.48 -35.15 -57.06
N ASP A 433 -21.83 -34.05 -57.45
CA ASP A 433 -20.35 -34.00 -57.42
C ASP A 433 -19.69 -33.59 -56.09
N LEU A 434 -20.41 -32.91 -55.19
CA LEU A 434 -19.83 -32.04 -54.14
C LEU A 434 -19.24 -32.78 -52.90
N ALA A 435 -18.76 -34.03 -53.00
CA ALA A 435 -18.61 -34.90 -51.82
C ALA A 435 -17.19 -35.09 -51.23
N ARG A 436 -16.13 -35.18 -52.04
CA ARG A 436 -14.98 -36.07 -51.72
C ARG A 436 -13.69 -35.42 -51.17
N ARG A 437 -13.71 -34.21 -50.60
CA ARG A 437 -12.51 -33.34 -50.51
C ARG A 437 -11.99 -32.90 -49.11
N LEU A 438 -12.44 -33.45 -47.98
CA LEU A 438 -12.29 -32.75 -46.67
C LEU A 438 -11.50 -33.44 -45.53
N GLU A 439 -10.88 -34.61 -45.73
CA GLU A 439 -10.55 -35.49 -44.58
C GLU A 439 -9.07 -35.51 -44.09
N LEU A 440 -8.11 -35.08 -44.91
CA LEU A 440 -6.70 -35.49 -44.78
C LEU A 440 -5.83 -34.84 -43.66
N ILE A 441 -6.30 -33.79 -42.99
CA ILE A 441 -5.38 -32.70 -42.54
C ILE A 441 -4.93 -32.76 -41.04
N SER A 442 -5.44 -33.66 -40.19
CA SER A 442 -5.56 -33.37 -38.74
C SER A 442 -4.41 -33.73 -37.76
N GLN A 443 -3.47 -34.65 -38.05
CA GLN A 443 -2.84 -35.44 -36.95
C GLN A 443 -1.36 -35.16 -36.54
N ILE A 444 -0.57 -34.38 -37.27
CA ILE A 444 0.93 -34.42 -37.19
C ILE A 444 1.59 -33.80 -35.91
N ARG A 445 0.84 -33.31 -34.91
CA ARG A 445 1.38 -32.44 -33.81
C ARG A 445 1.39 -33.08 -32.41
N ALA A 446 2.36 -33.96 -32.08
CA ALA A 446 2.20 -34.84 -30.89
C ALA A 446 3.42 -35.24 -30.00
N MET A 447 4.66 -34.72 -30.07
CA MET A 447 5.83 -35.37 -29.39
C MET A 447 6.81 -34.49 -28.53
N GLU A 448 7.14 -34.98 -27.30
CA GLU A 448 8.45 -34.96 -26.52
C GLU A 448 8.82 -33.92 -25.37
N SER A 449 9.84 -34.21 -24.49
CA SER A 449 10.03 -33.76 -23.04
C SER A 449 11.49 -33.45 -22.40
N VAL A 450 11.88 -33.70 -21.07
CA VAL A 450 12.93 -32.89 -20.26
C VAL A 450 14.17 -33.46 -19.33
N PRO A 451 14.33 -33.42 -17.93
CA PRO A 451 15.60 -32.98 -17.14
C PRO A 451 16.15 -33.75 -15.82
N VAL A 452 17.31 -33.36 -15.11
CA VAL A 452 17.73 -33.51 -13.59
C VAL A 452 19.27 -33.21 -13.15
N ILE A 453 19.76 -33.28 -11.84
CA ILE A 453 21.05 -32.73 -11.18
C ILE A 453 21.58 -33.36 -9.78
N ARG A 454 22.89 -33.26 -9.29
CA ARG A 454 23.45 -33.25 -7.82
C ARG A 454 25.03 -33.25 -7.49
N HIS A 455 25.56 -33.50 -6.22
CA HIS A 455 26.95 -33.16 -5.62
C HIS A 455 27.55 -34.03 -4.38
N LYS A 456 28.86 -33.90 -3.89
CA LYS A 456 29.45 -33.92 -2.44
C LYS A 456 31.01 -34.22 -2.08
N PHE A 457 31.46 -34.55 -0.80
CA PHE A 457 32.78 -34.20 -0.05
C PHE A 457 33.39 -35.24 1.03
N VAL A 458 34.62 -35.08 1.66
CA VAL A 458 35.37 -35.96 2.69
C VAL A 458 36.30 -35.21 3.78
N ASP A 459 37.05 -35.89 4.72
CA ASP A 459 37.73 -35.44 6.01
C ASP A 459 39.08 -36.19 6.43
N ASP A 460 39.81 -35.78 7.50
CA ASP A 460 41.18 -36.23 7.96
C ASP A 460 41.32 -36.77 9.43
N THR A 461 42.08 -37.87 9.67
CA THR A 461 42.56 -38.29 11.03
C THR A 461 44.00 -38.83 11.10
N GLU A 462 44.88 -38.45 10.17
CA GLU A 462 46.21 -39.06 10.04
C GLU A 462 47.33 -38.25 10.73
N THR A 463 48.32 -38.95 11.30
CA THR A 463 49.62 -38.34 11.60
C THR A 463 50.35 -38.08 10.29
N ALA A 464 50.81 -36.85 10.06
CA ALA A 464 51.25 -36.36 8.74
C ALA A 464 52.34 -37.19 8.01
N GLY A 465 53.08 -38.06 8.71
CA GLY A 465 53.94 -39.07 8.08
C GLY A 465 55.12 -38.47 7.32
N HIS A 466 55.82 -37.51 7.94
CA HIS A 466 56.91 -36.76 7.28
C HIS A 466 58.31 -37.28 7.63
N ALA A 467 58.42 -38.22 8.58
CA ALA A 467 59.61 -39.02 8.87
C ALA A 467 60.87 -38.24 9.29
N LEU A 468 60.72 -37.05 9.89
CA LEU A 468 61.83 -36.38 10.55
C LEU A 468 62.28 -37.13 11.82
N LEU A 469 63.58 -37.13 12.08
CA LEU A 469 64.26 -37.72 13.26
C LEU A 469 63.85 -37.10 14.63
N GLY A 470 62.84 -36.22 14.64
CA GLY A 470 62.25 -35.60 15.83
C GLY A 470 60.73 -35.75 15.93
N GLU A 471 60.10 -36.56 15.08
CA GLU A 471 58.65 -36.89 15.13
C GLU A 471 58.32 -37.80 16.32
N MET A 472 58.55 -37.29 17.54
CA MET A 472 57.99 -37.86 18.76
C MET A 472 56.46 -37.81 18.65
N SER A 473 55.79 -38.96 18.80
CA SER A 473 54.34 -39.02 18.68
C SER A 473 53.63 -38.12 19.70
N LEU A 474 52.34 -37.85 19.46
CA LEU A 474 51.51 -37.00 20.35
C LEU A 474 51.44 -37.56 21.80
N ALA A 475 51.83 -38.82 22.02
CA ALA A 475 52.03 -39.41 23.34
C ALA A 475 53.42 -39.10 23.94
N GLU A 476 54.50 -39.24 23.18
CA GLU A 476 55.89 -39.14 23.66
C GLU A 476 56.30 -37.74 24.13
N LEU A 477 55.73 -36.68 23.52
CA LEU A 477 55.96 -35.29 23.96
C LEU A 477 55.52 -35.02 25.42
N ARG A 478 54.80 -35.95 26.06
CA ARG A 478 54.18 -35.75 27.39
C ARG A 478 55.09 -36.04 28.58
N GLU A 479 56.09 -36.90 28.45
CA GLU A 479 56.97 -37.28 29.58
C GLU A 479 58.05 -36.23 29.90
N ARG A 480 58.73 -35.69 28.88
CA ARG A 480 59.78 -34.67 29.08
C ARG A 480 59.25 -33.39 29.73
N LEU A 481 57.94 -33.14 29.62
CA LEU A 481 57.22 -32.07 30.32
C LEU A 481 57.10 -32.29 31.84
N ALA A 482 57.38 -33.47 32.39
CA ALA A 482 57.19 -33.76 33.81
C ALA A 482 58.25 -33.08 34.70
N VAL A 483 59.53 -33.34 34.46
CA VAL A 483 60.66 -32.90 35.32
C VAL A 483 60.73 -31.37 35.43
N LEU A 484 60.44 -30.66 34.34
CA LEU A 484 60.45 -29.19 34.31
C LEU A 484 59.40 -28.55 35.24
N ARG A 485 58.34 -29.28 35.63
CA ARG A 485 57.27 -28.76 36.52
C ARG A 485 57.70 -28.68 37.99
N GLU A 486 58.65 -29.51 38.44
CA GLU A 486 59.06 -29.53 39.85
C GLU A 486 59.87 -28.29 40.23
N ALA A 487 60.89 -27.96 39.45
CA ALA A 487 61.68 -26.73 39.65
C ALA A 487 60.78 -25.48 39.57
N GLN A 488 59.86 -25.46 38.60
CA GLN A 488 58.87 -24.39 38.43
C GLN A 488 57.95 -24.21 39.65
N SER A 489 57.71 -25.27 40.44
CA SER A 489 56.76 -25.24 41.56
C SER A 489 57.28 -24.45 42.77
N ARG A 490 58.59 -24.48 43.05
CA ARG A 490 59.20 -23.76 44.19
C ARG A 490 59.20 -22.25 43.99
N GLU A 491 59.60 -21.77 42.81
CA GLU A 491 59.50 -20.34 42.48
C GLU A 491 58.07 -19.81 42.59
N GLN A 492 57.06 -20.64 42.31
CA GLN A 492 55.67 -20.24 42.46
C GLN A 492 55.28 -20.05 43.93
N GLU A 493 55.96 -20.65 44.91
CA GLU A 493 55.62 -20.55 46.33
C GLU A 493 55.99 -19.18 46.90
N GLU A 494 57.23 -18.74 46.74
CA GLU A 494 57.63 -17.37 47.10
C GLU A 494 56.79 -16.30 46.38
N LYS A 495 56.42 -16.56 45.12
CA LYS A 495 55.55 -15.67 44.33
C LYS A 495 54.10 -15.68 44.85
N LYS A 496 53.57 -16.81 45.35
CA LYS A 496 52.24 -16.89 46.00
C LYS A 496 52.20 -16.02 47.27
N GLU A 497 53.23 -16.11 48.12
CA GLU A 497 53.29 -15.36 49.40
C GLU A 497 53.30 -13.84 49.19
N ARG A 498 54.18 -13.32 48.34
CA ARG A 498 54.23 -11.87 48.04
C ARG A 498 52.90 -11.37 47.47
N LEU A 499 52.34 -12.11 46.52
CA LEU A 499 51.02 -11.83 45.95
C LEU A 499 49.87 -11.95 46.97
N GLN A 500 50.04 -12.66 48.09
CA GLN A 500 49.01 -12.77 49.14
C GLN A 500 48.95 -11.48 49.98
N VAL A 501 50.10 -10.92 50.37
CA VAL A 501 50.18 -9.66 51.13
C VAL A 501 49.64 -8.49 50.29
N GLU A 502 50.03 -8.39 49.02
CA GLU A 502 49.51 -7.36 48.12
C GLU A 502 47.99 -7.44 47.92
N LYS A 503 47.44 -8.67 47.83
CA LYS A 503 45.99 -8.88 47.75
C LYS A 503 45.27 -8.44 49.03
N GLN A 504 45.83 -8.73 50.21
CA GLN A 504 45.26 -8.31 51.50
C GLN A 504 45.21 -6.78 51.61
N ASN A 505 46.33 -6.09 51.34
CA ASN A 505 46.39 -4.62 51.38
C ASN A 505 45.40 -3.99 50.37
N ARG A 506 45.35 -4.52 49.15
CA ARG A 506 44.41 -4.07 48.11
C ARG A 506 42.95 -4.33 48.49
N GLN A 507 42.65 -5.43 49.18
CA GLN A 507 41.32 -5.76 49.65
C GLN A 507 40.85 -4.79 50.76
N GLN A 508 41.70 -4.49 51.74
CA GLN A 508 41.40 -3.53 52.81
C GLN A 508 41.09 -2.13 52.26
N TRP A 509 41.90 -1.64 51.32
CA TRP A 509 41.66 -0.35 50.68
C TRP A 509 40.35 -0.30 49.87
N LEU A 510 40.01 -1.40 49.18
CA LEU A 510 38.73 -1.51 48.46
C LEU A 510 37.53 -1.60 49.42
N GLN A 511 37.68 -2.19 50.61
CA GLN A 511 36.64 -2.16 51.65
C GLN A 511 36.37 -0.71 52.10
N GLY A 512 37.40 0.07 52.44
CA GLY A 512 37.23 1.49 52.79
C GLY A 512 36.60 2.35 51.68
N GLN A 513 36.88 2.05 50.41
CA GLN A 513 36.19 2.70 49.27
C GLN A 513 34.72 2.27 49.14
N LEU A 514 34.39 1.01 49.41
CA LEU A 514 33.00 0.53 49.44
C LEU A 514 32.20 1.16 50.59
N ASP A 515 32.82 1.33 51.76
CA ASP A 515 32.18 1.97 52.91
C ASP A 515 31.85 3.44 52.62
N PHE A 516 32.78 4.19 52.04
CA PHE A 516 32.55 5.56 51.56
C PHE A 516 31.41 5.64 50.52
N ILE A 517 31.43 4.76 49.50
CA ILE A 517 30.37 4.65 48.49
C ILE A 517 29.00 4.35 49.14
N SER A 518 28.96 3.49 50.16
CA SER A 518 27.71 3.13 50.86
C SER A 518 27.09 4.34 51.57
N GLN A 519 27.92 5.20 52.19
CA GLN A 519 27.48 6.42 52.87
C GLN A 519 26.92 7.44 51.88
N GLN A 520 27.59 7.66 50.74
CA GLN A 520 27.13 8.57 49.69
C GLN A 520 25.80 8.09 49.06
N ARG A 521 25.68 6.78 48.77
CA ARG A 521 24.43 6.17 48.31
C ARG A 521 23.28 6.34 49.31
N ALA A 522 23.56 6.21 50.61
CA ALA A 522 22.55 6.41 51.64
C ALA A 522 22.06 7.87 51.69
N ALA A 523 22.98 8.84 51.69
CA ALA A 523 22.66 10.27 51.66
C ALA A 523 21.79 10.65 50.44
N LEU A 524 22.21 10.24 49.24
CA LEU A 524 21.45 10.45 48.00
C LEU A 524 20.09 9.73 48.01
N GLY A 525 20.00 8.58 48.69
CA GLY A 525 18.74 7.85 48.91
C GLY A 525 17.75 8.64 49.76
N GLU A 526 18.18 9.24 50.87
CA GLU A 526 17.32 10.08 51.71
C GLU A 526 16.93 11.39 50.99
N GLU A 527 17.85 12.02 50.25
CA GLU A 527 17.51 13.16 49.40
C GLU A 527 16.46 12.82 48.35
N ALA A 528 16.60 11.67 47.67
CA ALA A 528 15.64 11.22 46.67
C ALA A 528 14.25 11.00 47.29
N LYS A 529 14.16 10.44 48.50
CA LYS A 529 12.89 10.34 49.25
C LYS A 529 12.29 11.71 49.56
N ARG A 530 13.10 12.68 50.04
CA ARG A 530 12.64 14.05 50.33
C ARG A 530 12.11 14.73 49.05
N LYS A 531 12.87 14.67 47.96
CA LYS A 531 12.48 15.18 46.63
C LYS A 531 11.22 14.48 46.06
N GLN A 532 11.01 13.20 46.36
CA GLN A 532 9.75 12.50 46.02
C GLN A 532 8.56 12.92 46.89
N LEU A 533 8.77 13.16 48.18
CA LEU A 533 7.71 13.67 49.08
C LEU A 533 7.28 15.09 48.67
N GLU A 534 8.23 15.97 48.36
CA GLU A 534 7.95 17.30 47.79
C GLU A 534 7.24 17.22 46.44
N LYS A 535 7.63 16.29 45.56
CA LYS A 535 6.90 16.06 44.31
C LYS A 535 5.46 15.60 44.57
N LYS A 536 5.21 14.74 45.56
CA LYS A 536 3.86 14.29 45.93
C LYS A 536 3.00 15.41 46.54
N THR A 537 3.57 16.35 47.30
CA THR A 537 2.82 17.49 47.84
C THR A 537 2.62 18.63 46.85
N ARG A 538 3.56 18.82 45.90
CA ARG A 538 3.40 19.73 44.75
C ARG A 538 2.44 19.16 43.69
N GLN A 539 2.42 17.84 43.50
CA GLN A 539 1.38 17.13 42.73
C GLN A 539 0.05 17.06 43.50
N LYS A 540 -0.49 18.24 43.85
CA LYS A 540 -1.94 18.40 43.71
C LYS A 540 -2.27 18.11 42.25
N PRO A 541 -3.35 17.38 41.93
CA PRO A 541 -3.77 17.23 40.54
C PRO A 541 -3.98 18.61 39.94
N TYR A 542 -3.59 18.79 38.67
CA TYR A 542 -3.82 20.04 37.97
C TYR A 542 -5.33 20.24 37.81
N LEU A 543 -5.91 21.01 38.73
CA LEU A 543 -7.26 21.52 38.64
C LEU A 543 -7.28 22.60 37.55
N GLY A 544 -7.20 22.15 36.29
CA GLY A 544 -7.59 22.89 35.09
C GLY A 544 -9.11 23.10 35.08
N ALA A 545 -9.58 23.75 36.15
CA ALA A 545 -10.95 23.92 36.59
C ALA A 545 -11.14 25.35 37.14
N SER A 546 -10.49 26.30 36.47
CA SER A 546 -10.58 27.74 36.71
C SER A 546 -10.83 28.43 35.37
N ASP A 547 -12.04 28.20 34.84
CA ASP A 547 -12.79 29.15 34.03
C ASP A 547 -12.07 29.79 32.84
N ASP A 548 -11.45 28.96 32.00
CA ASP A 548 -11.08 29.33 30.64
C ASP A 548 -12.37 29.49 29.81
N GLN A 549 -13.04 30.64 29.96
CA GLN A 549 -14.42 30.88 29.49
C GLN A 549 -14.59 30.57 27.99
N GLN A 550 -13.55 30.87 27.20
CA GLN A 550 -13.49 30.58 25.77
C GLN A 550 -13.52 29.07 25.47
N LEU A 551 -12.86 28.23 26.29
CA LEU A 551 -12.91 26.78 26.18
C LEU A 551 -14.30 26.22 26.52
N LEU A 552 -14.94 26.75 27.57
CA LEU A 552 -16.32 26.39 27.95
C LEU A 552 -17.35 26.79 26.88
N GLU A 553 -17.17 27.96 26.25
CA GLU A 553 -17.96 28.35 25.08
C GLU A 553 -17.76 27.40 23.89
N LEU A 554 -16.52 27.00 23.59
CA LEU A 554 -16.22 26.05 22.52
C LEU A 554 -16.82 24.66 22.82
N GLN A 555 -16.82 24.21 24.08
CA GLN A 555 -17.51 22.98 24.50
C GLN A 555 -19.02 23.06 24.24
N ARG A 556 -19.69 24.14 24.64
CA ARG A 556 -21.11 24.36 24.36
C ARG A 556 -21.41 24.38 22.85
N LYS A 557 -20.63 25.13 22.07
CA LYS A 557 -20.74 25.19 20.60
C LYS A 557 -20.58 23.79 19.96
N LEU A 558 -19.66 22.96 20.47
CA LEU A 558 -19.50 21.58 20.02
C LEU A 558 -20.70 20.69 20.38
N GLU A 559 -21.26 20.84 21.58
CA GLU A 559 -22.46 20.11 22.01
C GLU A 559 -23.70 20.50 21.20
N ASP A 560 -23.91 21.79 20.94
CA ASP A 560 -24.96 22.30 20.07
C ASP A 560 -24.86 21.71 18.65
N LYS A 561 -23.65 21.65 18.07
CA LYS A 561 -23.41 21.06 16.75
C LYS A 561 -23.65 19.55 16.71
N ARG A 562 -23.27 18.84 17.77
CA ARG A 562 -23.58 17.40 17.93
C ARG A 562 -25.09 17.18 18.03
N GLN A 563 -25.82 18.03 18.76
CA GLN A 563 -27.28 17.98 18.83
C GLN A 563 -27.94 18.31 17.49
N GLU A 564 -27.49 19.35 16.77
CA GLU A 564 -27.96 19.70 15.42
C GLU A 564 -27.86 18.48 14.49
N ARG A 565 -26.69 17.82 14.47
CA ARG A 565 -26.44 16.61 13.66
C ARG A 565 -27.26 15.40 14.13
N GLN A 566 -27.47 15.23 15.43
CA GLN A 566 -28.28 14.13 15.97
C GLN A 566 -29.77 14.30 15.59
N ARG A 567 -30.29 15.54 15.63
CA ARG A 567 -31.65 15.86 15.18
C ARG A 567 -31.82 15.59 13.68
N HIS A 568 -30.86 16.00 12.84
CA HIS A 568 -30.87 15.65 11.40
C HIS A 568 -30.90 14.14 11.17
N ARG A 569 -30.03 13.36 11.84
CA ARG A 569 -30.04 11.88 11.75
C ARG A 569 -31.36 11.26 12.18
N GLN A 570 -31.93 11.70 13.31
CA GLN A 570 -33.23 11.22 13.79
C GLN A 570 -34.36 11.54 12.80
N ALA A 571 -34.30 12.68 12.12
CA ALA A 571 -35.24 13.04 11.05
C ALA A 571 -35.04 12.18 9.78
N GLU A 572 -33.80 11.87 9.39
CA GLU A 572 -33.50 10.94 8.29
C GLU A 572 -33.98 9.50 8.62
N ASP A 573 -33.69 8.98 9.82
CA ASP A 573 -34.15 7.67 10.30
C ASP A 573 -35.69 7.59 10.34
N ALA A 574 -36.36 8.66 10.76
CA ALA A 574 -37.82 8.74 10.77
C ALA A 574 -38.40 8.78 9.35
N ARG A 575 -37.83 9.59 8.45
CA ARG A 575 -38.19 9.64 7.01
C ARG A 575 -38.01 8.27 6.36
N ALA A 576 -36.89 7.57 6.64
CA ALA A 576 -36.61 6.24 6.10
C ALA A 576 -37.59 5.17 6.61
N LYS A 577 -37.95 5.19 7.91
CA LYS A 577 -38.97 4.30 8.49
C LYS A 577 -40.35 4.54 7.90
N ALA A 578 -40.76 5.81 7.77
CA ALA A 578 -42.04 6.17 7.16
C ALA A 578 -42.11 5.74 5.68
N TYR A 579 -41.04 5.96 4.90
CA TYR A 579 -40.96 5.49 3.52
C TYR A 579 -41.03 3.95 3.42
N GLY A 580 -40.32 3.22 4.29
CA GLY A 580 -40.37 1.76 4.36
C GLY A 580 -41.77 1.22 4.70
N GLN A 581 -42.47 1.87 5.65
CA GLN A 581 -43.85 1.53 6.01
C GLN A 581 -44.83 1.81 4.85
N ALA A 582 -44.73 2.95 4.19
CA ALA A 582 -45.55 3.29 3.04
C ALA A 582 -45.30 2.34 1.86
N ALA A 583 -44.05 1.97 1.59
CA ALA A 583 -43.69 0.99 0.56
C ALA A 583 -44.23 -0.42 0.89
N ALA A 584 -44.18 -0.85 2.15
CA ALA A 584 -44.77 -2.11 2.59
C ALA A 584 -46.30 -2.11 2.45
N GLN A 585 -46.98 -1.02 2.80
CA GLN A 585 -48.43 -0.86 2.61
C GLN A 585 -48.82 -0.87 1.12
N ALA A 586 -48.04 -0.20 0.26
CA ALA A 586 -48.25 -0.22 -1.20
C ALA A 586 -48.06 -1.61 -1.80
N LEU A 587 -47.05 -2.38 -1.35
CA LEU A 587 -46.84 -3.76 -1.76
C LEU A 587 -47.96 -4.70 -1.28
N LEU A 588 -48.48 -4.50 -0.07
CA LEU A 588 -49.63 -5.26 0.44
C LEU A 588 -50.89 -4.96 -0.38
N GLY A 589 -51.19 -3.69 -0.67
CA GLY A 589 -52.32 -3.32 -1.53
C GLY A 589 -52.19 -3.85 -2.96
N TRP A 590 -50.99 -3.79 -3.54
CA TRP A 590 -50.73 -4.37 -4.87
C TRP A 590 -50.91 -5.89 -4.89
N ASN A 591 -50.41 -6.60 -3.87
CA ASN A 591 -50.61 -8.04 -3.73
C ASN A 591 -52.09 -8.40 -3.58
N GLN A 592 -52.86 -7.64 -2.78
CA GLN A 592 -54.30 -7.85 -2.61
C GLN A 592 -55.07 -7.62 -3.91
N GLN A 593 -54.80 -6.51 -4.63
CA GLN A 593 -55.47 -6.24 -5.90
C GLN A 593 -55.06 -7.24 -6.99
N ARG A 594 -53.82 -7.75 -6.96
CA ARG A 594 -53.37 -8.85 -7.81
C ARG A 594 -54.12 -10.15 -7.48
N GLN A 595 -54.23 -10.52 -6.21
CA GLN A 595 -54.97 -11.71 -5.77
C GLN A 595 -56.43 -11.63 -6.23
N TRP A 596 -57.11 -10.50 -6.00
CA TRP A 596 -58.48 -10.26 -6.48
C TRP A 596 -58.61 -10.36 -8.00
N SER A 597 -57.61 -9.89 -8.76
CA SER A 597 -57.59 -10.01 -10.23
C SER A 597 -57.35 -11.45 -10.70
N GLU A 598 -56.51 -12.22 -9.99
CA GLU A 598 -56.28 -13.63 -10.27
C GLU A 598 -57.51 -14.48 -9.88
N GLU A 599 -58.16 -14.18 -8.76
CA GLU A 599 -59.40 -14.82 -8.30
C GLU A 599 -60.55 -14.64 -9.29
N HIS A 600 -60.86 -13.39 -9.72
CA HIS A 600 -61.88 -13.17 -10.75
C HIS A 600 -61.52 -13.81 -12.10
N HIS A 601 -60.24 -13.89 -12.47
CA HIS A 601 -59.85 -14.59 -13.70
C HIS A 601 -60.10 -16.11 -13.60
N TRP A 602 -59.91 -16.72 -12.42
CA TRP A 602 -60.31 -18.10 -12.18
C TRP A 602 -61.83 -18.28 -12.18
N GLU A 603 -62.60 -17.37 -11.58
CA GLU A 603 -64.08 -17.39 -11.65
C GLU A 603 -64.62 -17.29 -13.09
N GLU A 604 -64.01 -16.45 -13.93
CA GLU A 604 -64.33 -16.36 -15.37
C GLU A 604 -64.05 -17.66 -16.12
N LEU A 605 -62.91 -18.30 -15.82
CA LEU A 605 -62.51 -19.58 -16.42
C LEU A 605 -63.40 -20.74 -15.96
N GLU A 606 -63.72 -20.83 -14.67
CA GLU A 606 -64.66 -21.81 -14.12
C GLU A 606 -66.06 -21.61 -14.72
N SER A 607 -66.56 -20.37 -14.75
CA SER A 607 -67.83 -20.03 -15.40
C SER A 607 -67.85 -20.35 -16.91
N SER A 608 -66.70 -20.29 -17.58
CA SER A 608 -66.56 -20.67 -19.00
C SER A 608 -66.51 -22.18 -19.19
N LEU A 609 -65.88 -22.91 -18.27
CA LEU A 609 -65.88 -24.38 -18.24
C LEU A 609 -67.29 -24.92 -17.93
N GLU A 610 -68.01 -24.34 -16.98
CA GLU A 610 -69.41 -24.70 -16.71
C GLU A 610 -70.29 -24.50 -17.95
N ARG A 611 -70.14 -23.37 -18.66
CA ARG A 611 -70.81 -23.13 -19.93
C ARG A 611 -70.46 -24.16 -21.00
N GLN A 612 -69.20 -24.57 -21.11
CA GLN A 612 -68.77 -25.64 -22.03
C GLN A 612 -69.37 -26.99 -21.64
N VAL A 613 -69.32 -27.39 -20.37
CA VAL A 613 -69.90 -28.65 -19.88
C VAL A 613 -71.42 -28.67 -20.03
N GLN A 614 -72.11 -27.54 -19.87
CA GLN A 614 -73.55 -27.43 -20.16
C GLN A 614 -73.84 -27.58 -21.67
N CYS A 615 -73.01 -27.00 -22.54
CA CYS A 615 -73.11 -27.21 -23.99
C CYS A 615 -72.87 -28.69 -24.36
N GLU A 616 -71.84 -29.33 -23.80
CA GLU A 616 -71.53 -30.75 -24.05
C GLU A 616 -72.59 -31.70 -23.48
N ALA A 617 -73.18 -31.39 -22.32
CA ALA A 617 -74.32 -32.12 -21.76
C ALA A 617 -75.56 -32.00 -22.65
N SER A 618 -75.84 -30.80 -23.19
CA SER A 618 -76.97 -30.60 -24.12
C SER A 618 -76.74 -31.26 -25.50
N ALA A 619 -75.49 -31.35 -25.96
CA ALA A 619 -75.13 -32.05 -27.19
C ALA A 619 -75.13 -33.59 -27.03
N SER A 620 -74.59 -34.11 -25.94
CA SER A 620 -74.54 -35.56 -25.67
C SER A 620 -75.92 -36.16 -25.40
N GLY A 621 -76.89 -35.35 -24.96
CA GLY A 621 -78.30 -35.73 -24.84
C GLY A 621 -78.97 -36.19 -26.16
N SER A 622 -78.35 -36.00 -27.33
CA SER A 622 -78.89 -36.48 -28.61
C SER A 622 -78.33 -37.82 -29.12
N LEU A 623 -77.22 -38.33 -28.58
CA LEU A 623 -76.51 -39.49 -29.14
C LEU A 623 -75.82 -40.39 -28.09
N SER A 624 -76.53 -41.40 -27.58
CA SER A 624 -76.16 -42.82 -27.77
C SER A 624 -76.95 -43.80 -26.86
N LEU A 625 -77.28 -44.95 -27.43
CA LEU A 625 -77.61 -46.20 -26.72
C LEU A 625 -76.42 -47.16 -26.93
N PHE A 626 -76.18 -48.08 -25.96
CA PHE A 626 -75.08 -49.08 -25.96
C PHE A 626 -73.66 -48.47 -25.88
N ARG A 627 -72.68 -48.99 -25.09
CA ARG A 627 -72.53 -50.29 -24.41
C ARG A 627 -71.33 -50.28 -23.42
N GLY A 628 -71.44 -51.01 -22.31
CA GLY A 628 -70.29 -51.67 -21.64
C GLY A 628 -69.51 -50.85 -20.60
N PRO A 629 -69.16 -51.42 -19.42
CA PRO A 629 -68.39 -50.73 -18.39
C PRO A 629 -66.92 -51.21 -18.30
N GLU A 630 -65.98 -50.27 -18.22
CA GLU A 630 -64.64 -50.51 -17.65
C GLU A 630 -64.30 -49.42 -16.62
N LYS A 631 -63.54 -49.78 -15.58
CA LYS A 631 -63.11 -48.88 -14.51
C LYS A 631 -61.71 -48.34 -14.77
N PRO A 632 -61.49 -47.01 -14.85
CA PRO A 632 -60.17 -46.44 -14.59
C PRO A 632 -59.88 -46.42 -13.07
N PRO A 633 -58.62 -46.55 -12.63
CA PRO A 633 -58.23 -46.47 -11.22
C PRO A 633 -58.22 -45.02 -10.71
N SER A 634 -58.27 -44.89 -9.38
CA SER A 634 -58.23 -43.62 -8.67
C SER A 634 -56.82 -43.03 -8.51
N SER A 635 -56.77 -41.78 -8.01
CA SER A 635 -55.62 -41.02 -7.49
C SER A 635 -54.77 -40.21 -8.48
N PHE A 636 -55.14 -38.93 -8.60
CA PHE A 636 -54.16 -37.83 -8.62
C PHE A 636 -54.31 -37.03 -7.31
N PRO A 637 -53.21 -36.62 -6.64
CA PRO A 637 -53.28 -35.97 -5.33
C PRO A 637 -53.58 -34.47 -5.44
N ARG A 638 -54.32 -33.93 -4.45
CA ARG A 638 -54.46 -32.48 -4.27
C ARG A 638 -53.10 -31.85 -3.91
N PRO A 639 -52.76 -30.65 -4.41
CA PRO A 639 -51.67 -29.88 -3.83
C PRO A 639 -52.03 -29.48 -2.39
N ILE A 640 -51.09 -29.69 -1.46
CA ILE A 640 -51.25 -29.31 -0.06
C ILE A 640 -51.09 -27.79 0.06
N LYS A 641 -52.03 -27.12 0.75
CA LYS A 641 -51.83 -25.72 1.16
C LYS A 641 -50.68 -25.65 2.16
N GLY A 642 -49.52 -25.19 1.71
CA GLY A 642 -48.39 -24.86 2.59
C GLY A 642 -48.70 -23.57 3.35
N SER A 643 -49.06 -23.68 4.62
CA SER A 643 -49.15 -22.54 5.53
C SER A 643 -47.76 -22.12 5.99
N GLY A 644 -47.40 -20.86 5.74
CA GLY A 644 -46.19 -20.19 6.22
C GLY A 644 -46.43 -18.69 6.29
#